data_AF-A0A6J6JPM7-F1
#
_entry.id   AF-A0A6J6JPM7-F1
#
_cell.length_a   1.000
_cell.length_b   1.000
_cell.length_c   1.000
_cell.angle_alpha   90.00
_cell.angle_beta   90.00
_cell.angle_gamma   90.00
#
_symmetry.space_group_name_H-M   'P 1'
#
loop_
_entity.id
_entity.type
_entity.pdbx_description
1 polymer ?
#
loop_
_entity_poly.entity_id
_entity_poly.type
_entity_poly.pdbx_seq_one_letter_code
_entity_poly.pdbx_strand_id
1 'polypeptide(L)'
;MKIKELKSDVLPYLNKNKKYQLFNVSTNEFVDNNEYDQIFVSEKGKFIVTKYNKRGVIDSDGKVVQQLTYDCIGNFNRGFAQISVGGKYGFVNSQGEIVIQPTLATVQEVENRGYIISKEIDGKTLYGFVDTLLQVSIPYSYDELLVVSDGFIAKKLGSKMLLDINGKTIYTFNYNSVYLANHGKSLSSSIFVVENKSKFGITDYKGRIIIPLNYKEIISDSSGKYFIVTTADSKSALIDSSKNILIQPGQFIISYLSNDVYVIRNEAYGENLQIRLYNVKLKKYLNLKPYQDVSSNFSDGLLAVLINKKVGYINENGDLIVEPIYDRASLNFSYIDGDEGGDGEGNYTETNMSSFYNDCSIINANKYSIESQIWKNSYDFADGLAAVKIGEKHGYINNKGQIVIPIIYDYAEAFINGVAYVSMNENGVSNGKIINTKGVALVSDFTIHSYSIDNKYIFGSKQIDEETQGYFKLNIKNGELERIAKSFNSLSYFINYTKGVYKDVEVYLNQKNIPLMSSEINFSTYESMKLVENASPLIYDDNTVDKAITLLDKAIRADPNNINAYLQMANAYKQKDYYSQAISFYNKAIDIDEDNLNALREKAAYSYEKKYYSDAIDSYNKIANKSSEDFSFYFNKAYAENSIGQIDNAIESYTNYIDNYPNSAMAFNNRGACYYRKGYYQKAVEDYTSAIRNGKNETKENLGMFYNNRGSGYYYLNKRVEACLDYKRAADLGNSSAINSYRNCK
;
A
#
# COMPACT_ATOMS: atom_id res chain seq x y z
N MET A 1 -1.81 21.07 9.17
CA MET A 1 -1.73 22.50 9.52
C MET A 1 -1.75 23.32 8.24
N LYS A 2 -2.52 24.42 8.20
CA LYS A 2 -2.49 25.39 7.09
C LYS A 2 -1.21 26.23 7.20
N ILE A 3 -0.58 26.61 6.07
CA ILE A 3 0.64 27.44 6.04
C ILE A 3 0.42 28.81 6.72
N LYS A 4 -0.82 29.32 6.78
CA LYS A 4 -1.16 30.53 7.55
C LYS A 4 -0.95 30.41 9.08
N GLU A 5 -0.71 29.24 9.63
CA GLU A 5 -0.38 29.06 11.05
C GLU A 5 1.12 29.00 11.33
N LEU A 6 1.96 28.79 10.31
CA LEU A 6 3.41 28.97 10.40
C LEU A 6 3.70 30.48 10.38
N LYS A 7 3.59 31.14 11.55
CA LYS A 7 4.20 32.47 11.78
C LYS A 7 5.73 32.36 11.86
N SER A 8 6.35 31.60 10.96
CA SER A 8 7.77 31.30 10.95
C SER A 8 8.17 31.09 9.49
N ASP A 9 9.06 31.94 9.01
CA ASP A 9 9.64 31.87 7.67
C ASP A 9 10.66 30.73 7.54
N VAL A 10 10.71 29.83 8.52
CA VAL A 10 11.67 28.73 8.64
C VAL A 10 10.98 27.41 8.32
N LEU A 11 11.59 26.63 7.43
CA LEU A 11 11.06 25.36 6.93
C LEU A 11 12.16 24.29 6.89
N PRO A 12 11.80 22.99 6.98
CA PRO A 12 12.74 21.92 6.72
C PRO A 12 13.16 21.90 5.26
N TYR A 13 14.46 21.90 5.01
CA TYR A 13 15.08 21.80 3.70
C TYR A 13 15.89 20.51 3.63
N LEU A 14 15.54 19.62 2.70
CA LEU A 14 16.31 18.41 2.43
C LEU A 14 17.51 18.78 1.56
N ASN A 15 18.71 18.63 2.13
CA ASN A 15 19.95 18.93 1.44
C ASN A 15 20.41 17.75 0.55
N LYS A 16 21.46 18.00 -0.23
CA LYS A 16 22.01 17.03 -1.20
C LYS A 16 22.51 15.72 -0.55
N ASN A 17 22.88 15.75 0.73
CA ASN A 17 23.31 14.59 1.50
C ASN A 17 22.13 13.75 2.05
N LYS A 18 20.89 14.03 1.60
CA LYS A 18 19.65 13.45 2.14
C LYS A 18 19.49 13.70 3.64
N LYS A 19 20.03 14.81 4.14
CA LYS A 19 19.81 15.31 5.51
C LYS A 19 18.95 16.55 5.48
N TYR A 20 18.13 16.72 6.48
CA TYR A 20 17.29 17.89 6.64
C TYR A 20 18.04 18.98 7.42
N GLN A 21 17.83 20.24 7.04
CA GLN A 21 18.30 21.45 7.73
C GLN A 21 17.12 22.43 7.85
N LEU A 22 17.22 23.42 8.74
CA LEU A 22 16.24 24.51 8.78
C LEU A 22 16.66 25.64 7.82
N PHE A 23 15.74 26.05 6.95
CA PHE A 23 15.97 27.09 5.95
C PHE A 23 14.96 28.22 6.13
N ASN A 24 15.47 29.45 6.24
CA ASN A 24 14.66 30.66 6.33
C ASN A 24 14.38 31.20 4.92
N VAL A 25 13.14 31.08 4.46
CA VAL A 25 12.71 31.54 3.13
C VAL A 25 12.68 33.06 2.99
N SER A 26 12.52 33.82 4.08
CA SER A 26 12.51 35.30 4.02
C SER A 26 13.91 35.89 3.87
N THR A 27 14.90 35.31 4.53
CA THR A 27 16.31 35.74 4.39
C THR A 27 17.04 35.00 3.27
N ASN A 28 16.45 33.90 2.77
CA ASN A 28 17.07 32.99 1.80
C ASN A 28 18.39 32.39 2.33
N GLU A 29 18.45 32.10 3.63
CA GLU A 29 19.62 31.56 4.34
C GLU A 29 19.24 30.35 5.19
N PHE A 30 20.21 29.45 5.43
CA PHE A 30 20.04 28.39 6.41
C PHE A 30 20.09 28.96 7.83
N VAL A 31 19.17 28.50 8.67
CA VAL A 31 19.08 28.92 10.08
C VAL A 31 20.31 28.49 10.86
N ASP A 32 20.81 27.27 10.58
CA ASP A 32 22.05 26.76 11.13
C ASP A 32 22.74 25.77 10.16
N ASN A 33 23.92 25.32 10.56
CA ASN A 33 24.68 24.28 9.83
C ASN A 33 24.35 22.85 10.33
N ASN A 34 23.31 22.67 11.15
CA ASN A 34 23.00 21.36 11.72
C ASN A 34 22.21 20.53 10.72
N GLU A 35 22.77 19.36 10.40
CA GLU A 35 22.09 18.34 9.61
C GLU A 35 21.38 17.32 10.51
N TYR A 36 20.17 16.93 10.09
CA TYR A 36 19.29 15.98 10.76
C TYR A 36 18.87 14.86 9.80
N ASP A 37 18.64 13.66 10.32
CA ASP A 37 18.11 12.52 9.57
C ASP A 37 16.66 12.77 9.11
N GLN A 38 15.87 13.43 9.95
CA GLN A 38 14.48 13.82 9.67
C GLN A 38 14.15 15.12 10.41
N ILE A 39 13.26 15.93 9.86
CA ILE A 39 12.64 17.06 10.56
C ILE A 39 11.12 17.02 10.33
N PHE A 40 10.35 17.07 11.40
CA PHE A 40 8.90 17.21 11.38
C PHE A 40 8.50 18.55 11.96
N VAL A 41 7.65 19.28 11.23
CA VAL A 41 7.02 20.50 11.75
C VAL A 41 6.02 20.10 12.82
N SER A 42 6.16 20.66 14.03
CA SER A 42 5.36 20.28 15.17
C SER A 42 4.26 21.31 15.47
N GLU A 43 4.65 22.46 16.02
CA GLU A 43 3.78 23.60 16.34
C GLU A 43 4.53 24.90 15.98
N LYS A 44 3.86 26.05 16.08
CA LYS A 44 4.37 27.36 15.61
C LYS A 44 5.86 27.58 15.92
N GLY A 45 6.71 27.50 14.89
CA GLY A 45 8.15 27.75 15.00
C GLY A 45 8.94 26.67 15.74
N LYS A 46 8.44 25.42 15.84
CA LYS A 46 9.16 24.28 16.43
C LYS A 46 9.18 23.07 15.52
N PHE A 47 10.28 22.35 15.61
CA PHE A 47 10.63 21.24 14.74
C PHE A 47 11.10 20.05 15.58
N ILE A 48 10.46 18.90 15.40
CA ILE A 48 10.96 17.63 15.92
C ILE A 48 12.04 17.16 14.96
N VAL A 49 13.24 16.93 15.46
CA VAL A 49 14.38 16.54 14.62
C VAL A 49 14.92 15.20 15.05
N THR A 50 15.33 14.38 14.09
CA THR A 50 15.96 13.07 14.32
C THR A 50 17.43 13.17 13.95
N LYS A 51 18.32 12.71 14.81
CA LYS A 51 19.76 12.57 14.53
C LYS A 51 20.31 11.38 15.33
N TYR A 52 21.04 10.49 14.67
CA TYR A 52 21.62 9.28 15.31
C TYR A 52 20.57 8.37 15.96
N ASN A 53 19.43 8.18 15.31
CA ASN A 53 18.28 7.41 15.83
C ASN A 53 17.69 7.97 17.14
N LYS A 54 18.05 9.19 17.52
CA LYS A 54 17.44 9.91 18.64
C LYS A 54 16.69 11.12 18.12
N ARG A 55 15.63 11.49 18.82
CA ARG A 55 14.76 12.62 18.50
C ARG A 55 14.90 13.72 19.56
N GLY A 56 14.84 14.96 19.11
CA GLY A 56 14.83 16.18 19.92
C GLY A 56 13.88 17.21 19.32
N VAL A 57 13.77 18.38 19.96
CA VAL A 57 12.96 19.50 19.47
C VAL A 57 13.85 20.73 19.35
N ILE A 58 13.76 21.45 18.25
CA ILE A 58 14.42 22.73 18.03
C ILE A 58 13.38 23.81 17.69
N ASP A 59 13.72 25.07 17.95
CA ASP A 59 12.90 26.21 17.52
C ASP A 59 13.28 26.68 16.09
N SER A 60 12.62 27.73 15.61
CA SER A 60 12.87 28.35 14.31
C SER A 60 14.22 29.04 14.20
N ASP A 61 14.92 29.28 15.31
CA ASP A 61 16.29 29.78 15.31
C ASP A 61 17.31 28.62 15.32
N GLY A 62 16.86 27.35 15.24
CA GLY A 62 17.71 26.16 15.33
C GLY A 62 18.19 25.86 16.75
N LYS A 63 17.70 26.59 17.77
CA LYS A 63 18.09 26.34 19.15
C LYS A 63 17.41 25.07 19.64
N VAL A 64 18.19 24.24 20.33
CA VAL A 64 17.70 23.03 20.98
C VAL A 64 16.76 23.40 22.13
N VAL A 65 15.47 23.24 21.89
CA VAL A 65 14.43 23.30 22.92
C VAL A 65 14.48 22.03 23.77
N GLN A 66 14.69 20.89 23.12
CA GLN A 66 14.79 19.60 23.77
C GLN A 66 15.88 18.74 23.12
N GLN A 67 16.76 18.20 23.97
CA GLN A 67 17.93 17.45 23.55
C GLN A 67 17.56 16.19 22.74
N LEU A 68 18.45 15.80 21.82
CA LEU A 68 18.36 14.61 20.98
C LEU A 68 18.58 13.32 21.79
N THR A 69 17.66 13.02 22.70
CA THR A 69 17.79 11.92 23.67
C THR A 69 16.69 10.87 23.59
N TYR A 70 15.57 11.18 22.93
CA TYR A 70 14.41 10.29 22.92
C TYR A 70 14.47 9.29 21.77
N ASP A 71 13.94 8.08 21.97
CA ASP A 71 13.75 7.11 20.90
C ASP A 71 12.61 7.54 19.98
N CYS A 72 11.58 8.17 20.54
CA CYS A 72 10.47 8.75 19.80
C CYS A 72 9.94 10.01 20.48
N ILE A 73 9.45 10.94 19.66
CA ILE A 73 8.61 12.09 20.03
C ILE A 73 7.43 12.06 19.07
N GLY A 74 6.22 12.00 19.61
CA GLY A 74 4.96 12.08 18.87
C GLY A 74 4.62 13.52 18.49
N ASN A 75 3.48 13.71 17.83
CA ASN A 75 3.01 15.06 17.50
C ASN A 75 2.53 15.80 18.75
N PHE A 76 2.69 17.13 18.75
CA PHE A 76 2.13 17.95 19.81
C PHE A 76 0.62 18.06 19.63
N ASN A 77 -0.14 17.57 20.61
CA ASN A 77 -1.58 17.69 20.70
C ASN A 77 -1.92 18.46 21.99
N ARG A 78 -2.68 19.56 21.86
CA ARG A 78 -3.04 20.45 22.99
C ARG A 78 -1.84 20.92 23.83
N GLY A 79 -0.67 21.10 23.20
CA GLY A 79 0.55 21.59 23.85
C GLY A 79 1.44 20.51 24.46
N PHE A 80 1.13 19.23 24.30
CA PHE A 80 1.94 18.12 24.80
C PHE A 80 2.27 17.11 23.71
N ALA A 81 3.44 16.48 23.79
CA ALA A 81 3.85 15.37 22.93
C ALA A 81 4.25 14.16 23.77
N GLN A 82 3.83 12.97 23.34
CA GLN A 82 4.31 11.71 23.90
C GLN A 82 5.78 11.51 23.52
N ILE A 83 6.59 11.03 24.47
CA ILE A 83 8.01 10.72 24.27
C ILE A 83 8.30 9.28 24.71
N SER A 84 9.34 8.66 24.15
CA SER A 84 9.84 7.37 24.66
C SER A 84 11.36 7.32 24.83
N VAL A 85 11.81 6.59 25.85
CA VAL A 85 13.22 6.32 26.16
C VAL A 85 13.33 4.89 26.70
N GLY A 86 14.16 4.05 26.07
CA GLY A 86 14.41 2.68 26.52
C GLY A 86 13.14 1.83 26.59
N GLY A 87 12.16 2.09 25.72
CA GLY A 87 10.86 1.39 25.72
C GLY A 87 9.88 1.84 26.82
N LYS A 88 10.20 2.89 27.58
CA LYS A 88 9.28 3.53 28.53
C LYS A 88 8.78 4.86 27.96
N TYR A 89 7.55 5.23 28.29
CA TYR A 89 6.88 6.41 27.75
C TYR A 89 6.73 7.53 28.77
N GLY A 90 6.66 8.77 28.28
CA GLY A 90 6.41 9.97 29.04
C GLY A 90 5.77 11.05 28.17
N PHE A 91 5.69 12.27 28.69
CA PHE A 91 5.15 13.42 27.96
C PHE A 91 5.99 14.67 28.21
N VAL A 92 6.13 15.48 27.17
CA VAL A 92 6.82 16.78 27.18
C VAL A 92 5.86 17.87 26.73
N ASN A 93 5.93 19.06 27.34
CA ASN A 93 5.16 20.21 26.87
C ASN A 93 5.88 20.96 25.74
N SER A 94 5.17 21.90 25.14
CA SER A 94 5.69 22.77 24.08
C SER A 94 7.03 23.41 24.44
N GLN A 95 7.25 23.79 25.70
CA GLN A 95 8.45 24.46 26.18
C GLN A 95 9.65 23.52 26.36
N GLY A 96 9.47 22.21 26.13
CA GLY A 96 10.50 21.20 26.36
C GLY A 96 10.52 20.69 27.81
N GLU A 97 9.58 21.11 28.65
CA GLU A 97 9.51 20.62 30.03
C GLU A 97 8.87 19.23 30.05
N ILE A 98 9.55 18.27 30.65
CA ILE A 98 9.00 16.91 30.82
C ILE A 98 7.88 16.98 31.87
N VAL A 99 6.64 16.82 31.41
CA VAL A 99 5.42 16.84 32.24
C VAL A 99 5.21 15.49 32.90
N ILE A 100 5.45 14.40 32.16
CA ILE A 100 5.45 13.05 32.70
C ILE A 100 6.77 12.38 32.32
N GLN A 101 7.53 11.96 33.33
CA GLN A 101 8.82 11.29 33.13
C GLN A 101 8.65 9.98 32.34
N PRO A 102 9.62 9.61 31.44
CA PRO A 102 9.66 8.35 30.70
C PRO A 102 9.73 7.09 31.58
N THR A 103 8.65 6.80 32.30
CA THR A 103 8.53 5.73 33.30
C THR A 103 7.30 4.86 33.08
N LEU A 104 6.43 5.27 32.14
CA LEU A 104 5.21 4.54 31.81
C LEU A 104 5.55 3.31 30.99
N ALA A 105 4.85 2.21 31.25
CA ALA A 105 4.97 0.98 30.47
C ALA A 105 4.16 1.05 29.16
N THR A 106 2.95 1.59 29.21
CA THR A 106 2.09 1.81 28.02
C THR A 106 1.35 3.14 28.08
N VAL A 107 1.00 3.66 26.91
CA VAL A 107 0.17 4.86 26.70
C VAL A 107 -0.82 4.56 25.58
N GLN A 108 -2.10 4.81 25.80
CA GLN A 108 -3.18 4.64 24.83
C GLN A 108 -4.06 5.88 24.80
N GLU A 109 -4.16 6.53 23.65
CA GLU A 109 -5.05 7.68 23.46
C GLU A 109 -6.53 7.28 23.53
N VAL A 110 -7.33 8.08 24.23
CA VAL A 110 -8.79 7.94 24.31
C VAL A 110 -9.41 9.17 23.66
N GLU A 111 -10.06 8.97 22.51
CA GLU A 111 -10.66 9.98 21.61
C GLU A 111 -10.98 11.33 22.28
N ASN A 112 -10.10 12.32 22.10
CA ASN A 112 -10.26 13.70 22.58
C ASN A 112 -10.42 13.90 24.10
N ARG A 113 -10.24 12.85 24.92
CA ARG A 113 -10.47 12.85 26.38
C ARG A 113 -9.21 12.74 27.22
N GLY A 114 -8.19 12.04 26.74
CA GLY A 114 -6.95 11.87 27.48
C GLY A 114 -6.24 10.58 27.10
N TYR A 115 -5.49 10.02 28.05
CA TYR A 115 -4.66 8.84 27.83
C TYR A 115 -4.83 7.83 28.96
N ILE A 116 -5.10 6.57 28.61
CA ILE A 116 -4.89 5.44 29.52
C ILE A 116 -3.38 5.19 29.58
N ILE A 117 -2.85 5.13 30.79
CA ILE A 117 -1.42 5.00 31.04
C ILE A 117 -1.17 3.90 32.05
N SER A 118 -0.03 3.21 31.94
CA SER A 118 0.31 2.15 32.88
C SER A 118 1.73 2.28 33.44
N LYS A 119 1.95 1.71 34.62
CA LYS A 119 3.25 1.66 35.29
C LYS A 119 3.46 0.30 35.96
N GLU A 120 4.70 -0.18 35.94
CA GLU A 120 5.09 -1.34 36.73
C GLU A 120 5.35 -0.92 38.18
N ILE A 121 4.60 -1.49 39.11
CA ILE A 121 4.69 -1.26 40.56
C ILE A 121 4.68 -2.63 41.22
N ASP A 122 5.72 -2.96 41.99
CA ASP A 122 5.88 -4.25 42.69
C ASP A 122 5.69 -5.49 41.78
N GLY A 123 6.21 -5.42 40.55
CA GLY A 123 6.11 -6.51 39.56
C GLY A 123 4.73 -6.67 38.91
N LYS A 124 3.81 -5.72 39.13
CA LYS A 124 2.48 -5.67 38.49
C LYS A 124 2.32 -4.43 37.64
N THR A 125 1.67 -4.58 36.48
CA THR A 125 1.27 -3.44 35.65
C THR A 125 -0.04 -2.87 36.18
N LEU A 126 0.00 -1.62 36.65
CA LEU A 126 -1.18 -0.89 37.12
C LEU A 126 -1.52 0.25 36.16
N TYR A 127 -2.80 0.35 35.83
CA TYR A 127 -3.38 1.32 34.91
C TYR A 127 -3.97 2.52 35.66
N GLY A 128 -3.88 3.67 35.02
CA GLY A 128 -4.50 4.93 35.39
C GLY A 128 -4.93 5.69 34.12
N PHE A 129 -5.45 6.89 34.31
CA PHE A 129 -5.90 7.76 33.23
C PHE A 129 -5.51 9.20 33.55
N VAL A 130 -4.97 9.88 32.55
CA VAL A 130 -4.73 11.32 32.58
C VAL A 130 -5.63 12.00 31.59
N ASP A 131 -6.14 13.18 31.96
CA ASP A 131 -6.94 14.00 31.07
C ASP A 131 -6.09 14.61 29.93
N THR A 132 -6.72 15.42 29.09
CA THR A 132 -6.01 16.08 27.98
C THR A 132 -5.03 17.17 28.40
N LEU A 133 -5.02 17.55 29.68
CA LEU A 133 -4.02 18.44 30.27
C LEU A 133 -2.92 17.64 31.00
N LEU A 134 -2.91 16.32 30.83
CA LEU A 134 -2.01 15.37 31.50
C LEU A 134 -2.14 15.37 33.03
N GLN A 135 -3.27 15.84 33.55
CA GLN A 135 -3.58 15.76 34.97
C GLN A 135 -4.11 14.36 35.29
N VAL A 136 -3.65 13.79 36.40
CA VAL A 136 -4.07 12.45 36.83
C VAL A 136 -5.51 12.50 37.30
N SER A 137 -6.43 12.02 36.46
CA SER A 137 -7.83 11.82 36.81
C SER A 137 -8.06 10.48 37.48
N ILE A 138 -7.34 9.44 37.06
CA ILE A 138 -7.38 8.10 37.67
C ILE A 138 -5.96 7.67 38.02
N PRO A 139 -5.63 7.43 39.31
CA PRO A 139 -4.30 7.01 39.71
C PRO A 139 -3.98 5.57 39.25
N TYR A 140 -2.70 5.22 39.18
CA TYR A 140 -2.23 3.86 38.91
C TYR A 140 -2.64 2.90 40.04
N SER A 141 -3.83 2.35 39.92
CA SER A 141 -4.48 1.63 41.02
C SER A 141 -5.29 0.43 40.56
N TYR A 142 -5.38 0.21 39.25
CA TYR A 142 -6.26 -0.78 38.64
C TYR A 142 -5.43 -1.77 37.83
N ASP A 143 -5.79 -3.05 37.91
CA ASP A 143 -5.19 -4.13 37.12
C ASP A 143 -5.58 -4.02 35.64
N GLU A 144 -6.70 -3.35 35.34
CA GLU A 144 -7.25 -3.14 33.99
C GLU A 144 -8.12 -1.89 33.98
N LEU A 145 -8.13 -1.16 32.86
CA LEU A 145 -8.98 0.01 32.64
C LEU A 145 -9.48 0.01 31.18
N LEU A 146 -10.80 -0.12 30.98
CA LEU A 146 -11.46 -0.19 29.68
C LEU A 146 -12.40 1.01 29.51
N VAL A 147 -12.28 1.72 28.38
CA VAL A 147 -13.16 2.86 28.06
C VAL A 147 -14.59 2.37 27.77
N VAL A 148 -15.58 3.00 28.38
CA VAL A 148 -17.01 2.75 28.11
C VAL A 148 -17.79 4.06 28.08
N SER A 149 -18.44 4.35 26.95
CA SER A 149 -19.25 5.57 26.76
C SER A 149 -18.51 6.83 27.16
N ASP A 150 -18.84 7.51 28.28
CA ASP A 150 -18.16 8.67 28.86
C ASP A 150 -17.45 8.39 30.20
N GLY A 151 -17.08 7.14 30.49
CA GLY A 151 -16.21 6.76 31.60
C GLY A 151 -15.50 5.41 31.40
N PHE A 152 -15.34 4.62 32.46
CA PHE A 152 -14.45 3.44 32.45
C PHE A 152 -14.99 2.24 33.24
N ILE A 153 -14.72 1.02 32.75
CA ILE A 153 -14.73 -0.20 33.57
C ILE A 153 -13.31 -0.41 34.06
N ALA A 154 -13.14 -0.45 35.37
CA ALA A 154 -11.85 -0.67 36.01
C ALA A 154 -11.86 -1.99 36.80
N LYS A 155 -10.75 -2.73 36.78
CA LYS A 155 -10.58 -3.95 37.58
C LYS A 155 -9.55 -3.70 38.67
N LYS A 156 -9.85 -4.08 39.91
CA LYS A 156 -8.93 -3.97 41.05
C LYS A 156 -9.09 -5.15 41.99
N LEU A 157 -8.03 -5.93 42.18
CA LEU A 157 -8.01 -7.13 43.05
C LEU A 157 -9.18 -8.09 42.74
N GLY A 158 -9.48 -8.27 41.45
CA GLY A 158 -10.59 -9.09 40.98
C GLY A 158 -11.98 -8.44 41.03
N SER A 159 -12.14 -7.30 41.70
CA SER A 159 -13.40 -6.53 41.69
C SER A 159 -13.50 -5.65 40.46
N LYS A 160 -14.67 -5.59 39.82
CA LYS A 160 -14.94 -4.72 38.65
C LYS A 160 -15.74 -3.51 39.08
N MET A 161 -15.35 -2.32 38.64
CA MET A 161 -15.93 -1.04 39.05
C MET A 161 -16.23 -0.19 37.83
N LEU A 162 -17.39 0.46 37.82
CA LEU A 162 -17.71 1.51 36.86
C LEU A 162 -17.25 2.85 37.44
N LEU A 163 -16.40 3.55 36.71
CA LEU A 163 -15.86 4.86 37.07
C LEU A 163 -16.41 5.92 36.11
N ASP A 164 -16.65 7.13 36.62
CA ASP A 164 -16.82 8.30 35.75
C ASP A 164 -15.47 8.75 35.16
N ILE A 165 -15.50 9.77 34.31
CA ILE A 165 -14.30 10.31 33.65
C ILE A 165 -13.25 10.86 34.64
N ASN A 166 -13.66 11.19 35.87
CA ASN A 166 -12.80 11.70 36.93
C ASN A 166 -12.34 10.58 37.90
N GLY A 167 -12.57 9.31 37.55
CA GLY A 167 -12.19 8.17 38.39
C GLY A 167 -13.10 7.91 39.59
N LYS A 168 -14.19 8.66 39.74
CA LYS A 168 -15.13 8.43 40.83
C LYS A 168 -15.91 7.16 40.55
N THR A 169 -15.92 6.26 41.53
CA THR A 169 -16.73 5.05 41.45
C THR A 169 -18.21 5.38 41.41
N ILE A 170 -18.85 4.99 40.32
CA ILE A 170 -20.31 5.04 40.13
C ILE A 170 -20.93 3.78 40.73
N TYR A 171 -20.37 2.62 40.42
CA TYR A 171 -20.89 1.34 40.85
C TYR A 171 -19.78 0.28 40.94
N THR A 172 -19.89 -0.65 41.88
CA THR A 172 -19.00 -1.81 41.98
C THR A 172 -19.79 -3.06 41.62
N PHE A 173 -19.38 -3.74 40.57
CA PHE A 173 -19.99 -4.97 40.09
C PHE A 173 -19.55 -6.16 40.94
N ASN A 174 -20.53 -6.85 41.55
CA ASN A 174 -20.34 -8.10 42.26
C ASN A 174 -20.65 -9.29 41.33
N TYR A 175 -19.95 -9.36 40.20
CA TYR A 175 -20.14 -10.35 39.14
C TYR A 175 -18.78 -10.89 38.67
N ASN A 176 -18.75 -12.15 38.25
CA ASN A 176 -17.54 -12.80 37.73
C ASN A 176 -17.06 -12.09 36.45
N SER A 177 -18.00 -11.77 35.56
CA SER A 177 -17.72 -11.03 34.35
C SER A 177 -18.74 -9.93 34.05
N VAL A 178 -18.27 -8.88 33.37
CA VAL A 178 -19.00 -7.65 33.08
C VAL A 178 -18.46 -7.12 31.75
N TYR A 179 -19.35 -6.87 30.79
CA TYR A 179 -19.03 -6.37 29.46
C TYR A 179 -20.06 -5.33 29.03
N LEU A 180 -19.65 -4.36 28.22
CA LEU A 180 -20.57 -3.36 27.67
C LEU A 180 -21.50 -4.03 26.65
N ALA A 181 -22.82 -3.90 26.83
CA ALA A 181 -23.80 -4.51 25.93
C ALA A 181 -24.21 -3.58 24.78
N ASN A 182 -24.10 -2.26 24.97
CA ASN A 182 -24.36 -1.27 23.94
C ASN A 182 -23.40 -0.06 24.04
N HIS A 183 -23.02 0.51 22.90
CA HIS A 183 -22.31 1.80 22.85
C HIS A 183 -23.31 2.95 23.02
N GLY A 184 -23.90 3.06 24.22
CA GLY A 184 -24.75 4.18 24.58
C GLY A 184 -24.01 5.52 24.42
N LYS A 185 -24.72 6.60 24.07
CA LYS A 185 -24.12 7.94 23.91
C LYS A 185 -23.48 8.48 25.21
N SER A 186 -23.92 7.96 26.36
CA SER A 186 -23.38 8.23 27.70
C SER A 186 -23.48 6.97 28.57
N LEU A 187 -22.71 6.92 29.66
CA LEU A 187 -22.79 5.88 30.68
C LEU A 187 -24.21 5.72 31.22
N SER A 188 -24.94 6.82 31.39
CA SER A 188 -26.31 6.78 31.91
C SER A 188 -27.30 6.04 31.00
N SER A 189 -26.96 5.92 29.71
CA SER A 189 -27.71 5.18 28.69
C SER A 189 -27.08 3.82 28.35
N SER A 190 -26.00 3.45 29.03
CA SER A 190 -25.30 2.19 28.81
C SER A 190 -25.86 1.09 29.69
N ILE A 191 -25.87 -0.11 29.11
CA ILE A 191 -26.23 -1.36 29.76
C ILE A 191 -25.06 -2.34 29.65
N PHE A 192 -24.97 -3.24 30.63
CA PHE A 192 -23.84 -4.13 30.82
C PHE A 192 -24.34 -5.56 30.90
N VAL A 193 -23.77 -6.44 30.08
CA VAL A 193 -23.89 -7.88 30.25
C VAL A 193 -23.09 -8.25 31.49
N VAL A 194 -23.72 -8.95 32.43
CA VAL A 194 -23.10 -9.44 33.65
C VAL A 194 -23.26 -10.94 33.75
N GLU A 195 -22.23 -11.64 34.24
CA GLU A 195 -22.31 -13.06 34.53
C GLU A 195 -21.84 -13.39 35.94
N ASN A 196 -22.54 -14.34 36.54
CA ASN A 196 -22.20 -14.92 37.82
C ASN A 196 -22.56 -16.40 37.82
N LYS A 197 -21.60 -17.26 38.19
CA LYS A 197 -21.75 -18.73 38.20
C LYS A 197 -22.32 -19.26 36.89
N SER A 198 -21.78 -18.81 35.76
CA SER A 198 -22.17 -19.22 34.39
C SER A 198 -23.61 -18.87 34.01
N LYS A 199 -24.22 -17.89 34.69
CA LYS A 199 -25.51 -17.32 34.31
C LYS A 199 -25.36 -15.85 33.97
N PHE A 200 -25.91 -15.48 32.83
CA PHE A 200 -25.84 -14.14 32.24
C PHE A 200 -27.15 -13.38 32.42
N GLY A 201 -27.02 -12.07 32.60
CA GLY A 201 -28.11 -11.10 32.66
C GLY A 201 -27.62 -9.72 32.24
N ILE A 202 -28.47 -8.71 32.36
CA ILE A 202 -28.15 -7.33 31.99
C ILE A 202 -28.47 -6.40 33.14
N THR A 203 -27.54 -5.48 33.42
CA THR A 203 -27.72 -4.40 34.38
C THR A 203 -27.55 -3.05 33.68
N ASP A 204 -28.11 -2.00 34.27
CA ASP A 204 -27.72 -0.65 33.90
C ASP A 204 -26.43 -0.21 34.62
N TYR A 205 -25.99 1.01 34.33
CA TYR A 205 -24.82 1.64 34.95
C TYR A 205 -24.87 1.80 36.49
N LYS A 206 -26.03 1.61 37.13
CA LYS A 206 -26.21 1.61 38.59
C LYS A 206 -26.35 0.20 39.16
N GLY A 207 -26.14 -0.83 38.35
CA GLY A 207 -26.29 -2.23 38.75
C GLY A 207 -27.74 -2.67 38.90
N ARG A 208 -28.73 -1.87 38.49
CA ARG A 208 -30.12 -2.30 38.51
C ARG A 208 -30.30 -3.36 37.44
N ILE A 209 -30.79 -4.54 37.84
CA ILE A 209 -31.02 -5.66 36.95
C ILE A 209 -32.16 -5.29 35.99
N ILE A 210 -31.84 -5.18 34.70
CA ILE A 210 -32.79 -5.02 33.60
C ILE A 210 -33.29 -6.42 33.18
N ILE A 211 -32.34 -7.31 32.87
CA ILE A 211 -32.60 -8.71 32.52
C ILE A 211 -31.99 -9.61 33.61
N PRO A 212 -32.80 -10.47 34.29
CA PRO A 212 -32.31 -11.37 35.34
C PRO A 212 -31.20 -12.32 34.88
N LEU A 213 -30.30 -12.68 35.79
CA LEU A 213 -29.20 -13.64 35.56
C LEU A 213 -29.69 -15.09 35.51
N ASN A 214 -30.49 -15.42 34.50
CA ASN A 214 -31.12 -16.73 34.33
C ASN A 214 -30.70 -17.45 33.04
N TYR A 215 -29.92 -16.80 32.19
CA TYR A 215 -29.60 -17.29 30.85
C TYR A 215 -28.20 -17.90 30.81
N LYS A 216 -28.03 -18.90 29.94
CA LYS A 216 -26.72 -19.48 29.63
C LYS A 216 -25.87 -18.49 28.82
N GLU A 217 -26.52 -17.64 28.04
CA GLU A 217 -25.89 -16.61 27.21
C GLU A 217 -26.89 -15.47 26.93
N ILE A 218 -26.38 -14.25 26.75
CA ILE A 218 -27.17 -13.10 26.30
C ILE A 218 -26.34 -12.24 25.36
N ILE A 219 -26.90 -11.94 24.19
CA ILE A 219 -26.32 -11.06 23.18
C ILE A 219 -27.26 -9.87 23.01
N SER A 220 -26.74 -8.66 23.18
CA SER A 220 -27.49 -7.42 22.95
C SER A 220 -27.30 -6.95 21.52
N ASP A 221 -28.34 -6.39 20.93
CA ASP A 221 -28.21 -5.60 19.72
C ASP A 221 -27.51 -4.26 20.00
N SER A 222 -27.08 -3.58 18.94
CA SER A 222 -26.40 -2.27 19.05
C SER A 222 -27.30 -1.18 19.65
N SER A 223 -28.63 -1.33 19.57
CA SER A 223 -29.56 -0.39 20.16
C SER A 223 -29.70 -0.55 21.69
N GLY A 224 -29.35 -1.72 22.23
CA GLY A 224 -29.54 -2.06 23.64
C GLY A 224 -31.00 -2.26 24.03
N LYS A 225 -31.89 -2.51 23.06
CA LYS A 225 -33.33 -2.67 23.30
C LYS A 225 -33.79 -4.11 23.17
N TYR A 226 -33.05 -4.93 22.43
CA TYR A 226 -33.41 -6.30 22.10
C TYR A 226 -32.26 -7.25 22.42
N PHE A 227 -32.61 -8.42 22.95
CA PHE A 227 -31.63 -9.37 23.46
C PHE A 227 -31.94 -10.77 22.95
N ILE A 228 -30.95 -11.38 22.30
CA ILE A 228 -30.94 -12.80 21.99
C ILE A 228 -30.47 -13.51 23.25
N VAL A 229 -31.26 -14.44 23.76
CA VAL A 229 -30.97 -15.15 25.00
C VAL A 229 -30.98 -16.66 24.79
N THR A 230 -30.04 -17.35 25.42
CA THR A 230 -29.98 -18.81 25.42
C THR A 230 -30.39 -19.32 26.80
N THR A 231 -31.42 -20.15 26.88
CA THR A 231 -31.89 -20.75 28.13
C THR A 231 -30.95 -21.86 28.62
N ALA A 232 -31.16 -22.34 29.85
CA ALA A 232 -30.35 -23.40 30.44
C ALA A 232 -30.43 -24.73 29.64
N ASP A 233 -31.56 -25.02 29.00
CA ASP A 233 -31.76 -26.16 28.09
C ASP A 233 -31.32 -25.88 26.65
N SER A 234 -30.47 -24.85 26.45
CA SER A 234 -29.88 -24.43 25.17
C SER A 234 -30.91 -24.09 24.08
N LYS A 235 -32.03 -23.47 24.47
CA LYS A 235 -33.00 -22.90 23.52
C LYS A 235 -32.77 -21.40 23.37
N SER A 236 -32.85 -20.91 22.14
CA SER A 236 -32.71 -19.49 21.82
C SER A 236 -34.07 -18.80 21.88
N ALA A 237 -34.10 -17.56 22.40
CA ALA A 237 -35.27 -16.69 22.42
C ALA A 237 -34.85 -15.24 22.12
N LEU A 238 -35.82 -14.42 21.71
CA LEU A 238 -35.63 -12.98 21.53
C LEU A 238 -36.54 -12.24 22.50
N ILE A 239 -35.97 -11.36 23.31
CA ILE A 239 -36.69 -10.55 24.29
C ILE A 239 -36.40 -9.07 24.11
N ASP A 240 -37.30 -8.20 24.58
CA ASP A 240 -37.03 -6.77 24.68
C ASP A 240 -36.52 -6.37 26.07
N SER A 241 -36.09 -5.11 26.21
CA SER A 241 -35.68 -4.50 27.50
C SER A 241 -36.75 -4.42 28.57
N SER A 242 -38.02 -4.61 28.20
CA SER A 242 -39.13 -4.76 29.15
C SER A 242 -39.36 -6.22 29.57
N LYS A 243 -38.51 -7.15 29.10
CA LYS A 243 -38.59 -8.61 29.30
C LYS A 243 -39.78 -9.26 28.60
N ASN A 244 -40.40 -8.59 27.63
CA ASN A 244 -41.41 -9.23 26.80
C ASN A 244 -40.73 -10.22 25.86
N ILE A 245 -41.28 -11.43 25.79
CA ILE A 245 -40.82 -12.45 24.87
C ILE A 245 -41.38 -12.13 23.47
N LEU A 246 -40.49 -11.78 22.54
CA LEU A 246 -40.82 -11.50 21.14
C LEU A 246 -40.81 -12.80 20.32
N ILE A 247 -39.86 -13.67 20.61
CA ILE A 247 -39.74 -15.02 20.03
C ILE A 247 -39.61 -16.01 21.17
N GLN A 248 -40.52 -16.99 21.24
CA GLN A 248 -40.55 -18.00 22.29
C GLN A 248 -39.31 -18.89 22.24
N PRO A 249 -38.79 -19.39 23.39
CA PRO A 249 -37.64 -20.28 23.40
C PRO A 249 -37.84 -21.53 22.54
N GLY A 250 -36.91 -21.80 21.62
CA GLY A 250 -36.91 -23.02 20.81
C GLY A 250 -35.51 -23.44 20.33
N GLN A 251 -35.45 -24.60 19.69
CA GLN A 251 -34.23 -25.14 19.07
C GLN A 251 -34.03 -24.53 17.69
N PHE A 252 -33.38 -23.38 17.69
CA PHE A 252 -32.98 -22.62 16.50
C PHE A 252 -31.94 -21.59 16.89
N ILE A 253 -31.27 -21.03 15.89
CA ILE A 253 -30.31 -19.95 16.02
C ILE A 253 -31.02 -18.65 15.65
N ILE A 254 -30.79 -17.60 16.44
CA ILE A 254 -31.26 -16.24 16.15
C ILE A 254 -30.06 -15.36 15.90
N SER A 255 -30.11 -14.54 14.86
CA SER A 255 -29.10 -13.52 14.57
C SER A 255 -29.75 -12.24 14.08
N TYR A 256 -29.11 -11.10 14.35
CA TYR A 256 -29.55 -9.80 13.82
C TYR A 256 -29.15 -9.68 12.35
N LEU A 257 -30.06 -9.16 11.51
CA LEU A 257 -29.81 -8.93 10.08
C LEU A 257 -29.58 -7.44 9.81
N SER A 258 -30.67 -6.68 9.67
CA SER A 258 -30.69 -5.22 9.46
C SER A 258 -32.13 -4.70 9.59
N ASN A 259 -32.31 -3.39 9.70
CA ASN A 259 -33.62 -2.71 9.69
C ASN A 259 -34.66 -3.32 10.64
N ASP A 260 -34.25 -3.56 11.90
CA ASP A 260 -35.10 -4.18 12.94
C ASP A 260 -35.54 -5.63 12.62
N VAL A 261 -34.87 -6.32 11.70
CA VAL A 261 -35.16 -7.71 11.32
C VAL A 261 -34.13 -8.67 11.90
N TYR A 262 -34.62 -9.78 12.45
CA TYR A 262 -33.84 -10.91 12.95
C TYR A 262 -34.11 -12.14 12.10
N VAL A 263 -33.06 -12.93 11.88
CA VAL A 263 -33.09 -14.24 11.23
C VAL A 263 -33.28 -15.30 12.31
N ILE A 264 -34.18 -16.25 12.06
CA ILE A 264 -34.42 -17.44 12.87
C ILE A 264 -34.20 -18.64 11.97
N ARG A 265 -33.16 -19.43 12.23
CA ARG A 265 -32.80 -20.59 11.41
C ARG A 265 -32.67 -21.87 12.24
N ASN A 266 -33.00 -23.00 11.65
CA ASN A 266 -32.65 -24.30 12.25
C ASN A 266 -31.13 -24.55 12.16
N GLU A 267 -30.64 -25.54 12.92
CA GLU A 267 -29.21 -25.92 12.95
C GLU A 267 -28.74 -26.67 11.68
N ALA A 268 -29.62 -26.89 10.70
CA ALA A 268 -29.28 -27.56 9.46
C ALA A 268 -28.53 -26.62 8.49
N TYR A 269 -27.80 -27.22 7.56
CA TYR A 269 -27.10 -26.53 6.48
C TYR A 269 -27.59 -27.01 5.11
N GLY A 270 -27.32 -26.22 4.07
CA GLY A 270 -27.67 -26.56 2.69
C GLY A 270 -29.17 -26.65 2.45
N GLU A 271 -29.64 -27.69 1.75
CA GLU A 271 -31.04 -27.80 1.32
C GLU A 271 -32.06 -27.95 2.46
N ASN A 272 -31.61 -28.35 3.66
CA ASN A 272 -32.46 -28.53 4.83
C ASN A 272 -32.56 -27.26 5.71
N LEU A 273 -31.87 -26.18 5.32
CA LEU A 273 -31.93 -24.89 6.01
C LEU A 273 -33.34 -24.30 5.88
N GLN A 274 -33.87 -23.87 7.01
CA GLN A 274 -35.19 -23.25 7.13
C GLN A 274 -35.06 -21.93 7.87
N ILE A 275 -35.31 -20.83 7.16
CA ILE A 275 -35.17 -19.47 7.69
C ILE A 275 -36.53 -18.80 7.82
N ARG A 276 -36.79 -18.22 8.99
CA ARG A 276 -37.86 -17.25 9.22
C ARG A 276 -37.27 -15.92 9.59
N LEU A 277 -37.97 -14.85 9.22
CA LEU A 277 -37.57 -13.47 9.49
C LEU A 277 -38.59 -12.87 10.45
N TYR A 278 -38.12 -12.22 11.50
CA TYR A 278 -38.97 -11.54 12.48
C TYR A 278 -38.59 -10.07 12.57
N ASN A 279 -39.54 -9.18 12.35
CA ASN A 279 -39.33 -7.75 12.50
C ASN A 279 -39.81 -7.30 13.89
N VAL A 280 -38.90 -6.78 14.71
CA VAL A 280 -39.19 -6.40 16.11
C VAL A 280 -40.03 -5.13 16.23
N LYS A 281 -39.99 -4.25 15.24
CA LYS A 281 -40.81 -3.03 15.18
C LYS A 281 -42.25 -3.34 14.79
N LEU A 282 -42.43 -4.23 13.82
CA LEU A 282 -43.74 -4.71 13.38
C LEU A 282 -44.31 -5.82 14.29
N LYS A 283 -43.47 -6.41 15.15
CA LYS A 283 -43.80 -7.52 16.07
C LYS A 283 -44.45 -8.72 15.37
N LYS A 284 -44.00 -9.04 14.16
CA LYS A 284 -44.52 -10.15 13.36
C LYS A 284 -43.40 -10.85 12.60
N TYR A 285 -43.65 -12.10 12.24
CA TYR A 285 -42.87 -12.77 11.21
C TYR A 285 -43.18 -12.15 9.84
N LEU A 286 -42.14 -11.92 9.05
CA LEU A 286 -42.28 -11.39 7.69
C LEU A 286 -42.70 -12.48 6.70
N ASN A 287 -42.46 -13.75 7.02
CA ASN A 287 -42.79 -14.89 6.17
C ASN A 287 -43.52 -16.00 6.93
N LEU A 288 -44.58 -16.55 6.31
CA LEU A 288 -45.35 -17.67 6.85
C LEU A 288 -44.65 -19.02 6.64
N LYS A 289 -44.08 -19.22 5.44
CA LYS A 289 -43.30 -20.41 5.08
C LYS A 289 -41.81 -20.09 5.18
N PRO A 290 -40.97 -21.00 5.72
CA PRO A 290 -39.54 -20.77 5.79
C PRO A 290 -38.92 -20.59 4.41
N TYR A 291 -37.94 -19.72 4.32
CA TYR A 291 -37.05 -19.57 3.18
C TYR A 291 -35.90 -20.57 3.28
N GLN A 292 -35.33 -20.91 2.12
CA GLN A 292 -34.17 -21.80 2.04
C GLN A 292 -32.85 -21.03 2.20
N ASP A 293 -32.89 -19.71 1.97
CA ASP A 293 -31.77 -18.80 2.13
C ASP A 293 -32.23 -17.34 2.10
N VAL A 294 -31.43 -16.42 2.62
CA VAL A 294 -31.67 -14.96 2.58
C VAL A 294 -30.33 -14.21 2.44
N SER A 295 -30.32 -13.04 1.79
CA SER A 295 -29.11 -12.21 1.76
C SER A 295 -28.80 -11.58 3.12
N SER A 296 -27.59 -11.04 3.30
CA SER A 296 -27.07 -10.55 4.58
C SER A 296 -27.67 -9.22 5.05
N ASN A 297 -28.26 -8.43 4.16
CA ASN A 297 -28.86 -7.14 4.52
C ASN A 297 -29.90 -6.67 3.50
N PHE A 298 -30.78 -5.77 3.94
CA PHE A 298 -31.60 -4.99 3.00
C PHE A 298 -30.73 -4.04 2.20
N SER A 299 -30.87 -4.08 0.87
CA SER A 299 -30.18 -3.21 -0.08
C SER A 299 -31.24 -2.49 -0.94
N ASP A 300 -31.16 -1.16 -1.00
CA ASP A 300 -32.20 -0.28 -1.56
C ASP A 300 -33.65 -0.63 -1.11
N GLY A 301 -33.78 -1.05 0.14
CA GLY A 301 -35.06 -1.39 0.77
C GLY A 301 -35.61 -2.78 0.44
N LEU A 302 -34.84 -3.63 -0.24
CA LEU A 302 -35.21 -4.99 -0.58
C LEU A 302 -34.22 -6.02 -0.03
N LEU A 303 -34.73 -7.19 0.33
CA LEU A 303 -33.96 -8.34 0.79
C LEU A 303 -34.17 -9.50 -0.18
N ALA A 304 -33.08 -10.11 -0.65
CA ALA A 304 -33.16 -11.29 -1.50
C ALA A 304 -33.50 -12.53 -0.65
N VAL A 305 -34.45 -13.34 -1.12
CA VAL A 305 -34.92 -14.55 -0.44
C VAL A 305 -34.97 -15.72 -1.41
N LEU A 306 -34.60 -16.92 -0.95
CA LEU A 306 -34.66 -18.15 -1.75
C LEU A 306 -35.92 -18.96 -1.39
N ILE A 307 -36.79 -19.15 -2.38
CA ILE A 307 -38.04 -19.90 -2.28
C ILE A 307 -38.08 -20.92 -3.43
N ASN A 308 -38.22 -22.21 -3.12
CA ASN A 308 -38.26 -23.29 -4.12
C ASN A 308 -37.05 -23.27 -5.09
N LYS A 309 -35.84 -23.04 -4.56
CA LYS A 309 -34.59 -22.90 -5.31
C LYS A 309 -34.56 -21.71 -6.27
N LYS A 310 -35.50 -20.77 -6.16
CA LYS A 310 -35.56 -19.55 -6.95
C LYS A 310 -35.47 -18.31 -6.07
N VAL A 311 -34.74 -17.30 -6.54
CA VAL A 311 -34.50 -16.04 -5.85
C VAL A 311 -35.64 -15.08 -6.16
N GLY A 312 -36.24 -14.52 -5.10
CA GLY A 312 -37.20 -13.41 -5.13
C GLY A 312 -36.79 -12.32 -4.15
N TYR A 313 -37.59 -11.27 -4.03
CA TYR A 313 -37.25 -10.13 -3.16
C TYR A 313 -38.44 -9.65 -2.35
N ILE A 314 -38.20 -9.38 -1.07
CA ILE A 314 -39.19 -8.82 -0.15
C ILE A 314 -38.78 -7.41 0.32
N ASN A 315 -39.76 -6.58 0.69
CA ASN A 315 -39.51 -5.32 1.39
C ASN A 315 -39.41 -5.52 2.93
N GLU A 316 -39.15 -4.45 3.66
CA GLU A 316 -39.05 -4.45 5.13
C GLU A 316 -40.35 -4.87 5.86
N ASN A 317 -41.50 -4.79 5.18
CA ASN A 317 -42.79 -5.23 5.70
C ASN A 317 -43.07 -6.73 5.51
N GLY A 318 -42.20 -7.41 4.75
CA GLY A 318 -42.34 -8.81 4.34
C GLY A 318 -43.13 -9.02 3.05
N ASP A 319 -43.52 -7.95 2.36
CA ASP A 319 -44.27 -8.07 1.11
C ASP A 319 -43.33 -8.52 0.00
N LEU A 320 -43.74 -9.55 -0.76
CA LEU A 320 -43.01 -10.01 -1.94
C LEU A 320 -43.14 -8.98 -3.05
N ILE A 321 -42.05 -8.30 -3.35
CA ILE A 321 -41.97 -7.26 -4.40
C ILE A 321 -41.59 -7.89 -5.75
N VAL A 322 -40.77 -8.94 -5.70
CA VAL A 322 -40.31 -9.64 -6.89
C VAL A 322 -40.51 -11.14 -6.68
N GLU A 323 -41.29 -11.74 -7.57
CA GLU A 323 -41.60 -13.18 -7.54
C GLU A 323 -40.32 -14.03 -7.62
N PRO A 324 -40.24 -15.16 -6.90
CA PRO A 324 -39.08 -16.05 -6.89
C PRO A 324 -39.03 -16.87 -8.18
N ILE A 325 -38.51 -16.27 -9.25
CA ILE A 325 -38.39 -16.90 -10.57
C ILE A 325 -36.94 -17.03 -11.05
N TYR A 326 -36.01 -16.32 -10.40
CA TYR A 326 -34.61 -16.25 -10.82
C TYR A 326 -33.78 -17.40 -10.26
N ASP A 327 -32.85 -17.92 -11.04
CA ASP A 327 -31.89 -18.92 -10.61
C ASP A 327 -30.84 -18.30 -9.67
N ARG A 328 -30.26 -19.15 -8.82
CA ARG A 328 -29.11 -18.80 -7.97
C ARG A 328 -27.83 -18.77 -8.82
N ALA A 329 -27.08 -17.68 -8.76
CA ALA A 329 -25.84 -17.40 -9.45
C ALA A 329 -24.72 -17.66 -8.45
N SER A 330 -23.70 -18.33 -8.93
CA SER A 330 -22.64 -18.92 -8.12
C SER A 330 -21.78 -17.83 -7.47
N LEU A 331 -22.09 -17.47 -6.21
CA LEU A 331 -21.20 -17.22 -5.07
C LEU A 331 -22.02 -16.59 -3.92
N ASN A 332 -22.14 -17.37 -2.84
CA ASN A 332 -22.51 -17.04 -1.46
C ASN A 332 -23.74 -16.14 -1.18
N PHE A 333 -24.87 -16.80 -0.92
CA PHE A 333 -25.91 -16.25 -0.03
C PHE A 333 -25.50 -16.28 1.46
N SER A 334 -24.37 -16.91 1.81
CA SER A 334 -24.05 -17.25 3.19
C SER A 334 -22.88 -16.45 3.77
N TYR A 335 -23.20 -15.54 4.69
CA TYR A 335 -22.49 -15.43 5.97
C TYR A 335 -23.46 -14.82 7.00
N ILE A 336 -24.40 -15.65 7.45
CA ILE A 336 -25.21 -15.37 8.64
C ILE A 336 -24.84 -16.45 9.66
N ASP A 337 -23.66 -16.29 10.25
CA ASP A 337 -23.38 -16.52 11.67
C ASP A 337 -21.92 -16.18 11.98
N GLY A 338 -21.70 -15.52 13.12
CA GLY A 338 -20.38 -15.31 13.68
C GLY A 338 -19.87 -16.59 14.35
N ASP A 339 -18.55 -16.81 14.20
CA ASP A 339 -17.65 -17.70 14.96
C ASP A 339 -18.04 -19.19 15.15
N GLU A 340 -17.38 -20.07 14.39
CA GLU A 340 -16.28 -20.96 14.86
C GLU A 340 -16.06 -22.13 13.87
N GLY A 341 -14.82 -22.25 13.36
CA GLY A 341 -14.14 -23.53 13.06
C GLY A 341 -14.44 -24.24 11.73
N GLY A 342 -13.48 -24.18 10.80
CA GLY A 342 -13.47 -25.06 9.62
C GLY A 342 -12.43 -24.72 8.55
N ASP A 343 -11.15 -24.83 8.91
CA ASP A 343 -9.94 -24.90 8.09
C ASP A 343 -10.09 -24.80 6.55
N GLY A 344 -9.85 -23.58 6.06
CA GLY A 344 -9.42 -23.27 4.71
C GLY A 344 -8.57 -22.00 4.77
N GLU A 345 -7.29 -22.11 4.43
CA GLU A 345 -6.28 -21.07 4.61
C GLU A 345 -6.71 -19.68 4.10
N GLY A 346 -6.65 -18.68 4.98
CA GLY A 346 -6.89 -17.27 4.66
C GLY A 346 -6.98 -16.38 5.90
N ASN A 347 -5.85 -16.16 6.59
CA ASN A 347 -5.77 -15.27 7.75
C ASN A 347 -5.92 -13.80 7.33
N TYR A 348 -7.03 -13.15 7.67
CA TYR A 348 -7.14 -11.69 7.71
C TYR A 348 -7.95 -11.24 8.92
N THR A 349 -7.25 -10.76 9.94
CA THR A 349 -7.86 -10.03 11.05
C THR A 349 -7.96 -8.55 10.67
N GLU A 350 -9.19 -8.02 10.68
CA GLU A 350 -9.48 -6.59 10.61
C GLU A 350 -8.80 -5.82 11.76
N THR A 351 -8.07 -4.76 11.42
CA THR A 351 -7.89 -3.63 12.34
C THR A 351 -7.77 -2.35 11.53
N ASN A 352 -8.59 -1.37 11.88
CA ASN A 352 -8.65 -0.03 11.30
C ASN A 352 -7.26 0.63 11.18
N MET A 353 -6.70 0.73 9.98
CA MET A 353 -5.56 1.61 9.68
C MET A 353 -6.05 2.92 9.04
N SER A 354 -6.51 3.85 9.86
CA SER A 354 -6.59 5.26 9.46
C SER A 354 -6.37 6.23 10.62
N SER A 355 -5.37 5.95 11.44
CA SER A 355 -4.69 6.94 12.27
C SER A 355 -3.31 6.37 12.65
N PHE A 356 -2.35 7.24 12.95
CA PHE A 356 -1.01 6.92 13.48
C PHE A 356 0.11 6.60 12.47
N TYR A 357 0.60 7.65 11.81
CA TYR A 357 2.05 7.76 11.59
C TYR A 357 2.56 8.84 12.56
N ASN A 358 3.44 8.43 13.48
CA ASN A 358 4.08 9.16 14.60
C ASN A 358 3.58 8.84 16.02
N ASP A 359 2.83 7.75 16.22
CA ASP A 359 2.59 7.28 17.59
C ASP A 359 3.76 6.39 18.04
N CYS A 360 4.33 6.67 19.21
CA CYS A 360 5.49 5.93 19.72
C CYS A 360 5.14 4.46 20.04
N SER A 361 3.86 4.09 20.00
CA SER A 361 3.30 2.77 20.28
C SER A 361 3.38 1.76 19.11
N ILE A 362 3.60 2.19 17.86
CA ILE A 362 3.36 1.35 16.65
C ILE A 362 4.64 0.75 16.02
N ILE A 363 5.83 0.99 16.57
CA ILE A 363 7.09 0.63 15.90
C ILE A 363 7.37 -0.90 15.88
N ASN A 364 6.53 -1.76 16.50
CA ASN A 364 6.76 -3.22 16.59
C ASN A 364 5.75 -4.16 15.90
N ALA A 365 4.84 -3.66 15.04
CA ALA A 365 3.88 -4.52 14.35
C ALA A 365 3.78 -4.19 12.85
N ASN A 366 4.67 -4.76 12.02
CA ASN A 366 4.53 -4.73 10.56
C ASN A 366 5.14 -5.99 9.93
N LYS A 367 4.37 -7.09 9.94
CA LYS A 367 4.51 -8.21 9.00
C LYS A 367 3.10 -8.77 8.79
N TYR A 368 2.64 -8.86 7.53
CA TYR A 368 1.27 -9.16 7.06
C TYR A 368 0.28 -8.01 7.25
N SER A 369 -0.60 -7.61 6.33
CA SER A 369 -0.90 -7.94 4.94
C SER A 369 -1.86 -6.83 4.42
N ILE A 370 -1.85 -6.58 3.11
CA ILE A 370 -2.82 -5.68 2.44
C ILE A 370 -4.01 -6.57 2.05
N GLU A 371 -5.22 -6.32 2.57
CA GLU A 371 -6.45 -6.83 1.94
C GLU A 371 -7.71 -5.99 2.19
N SER A 372 -8.60 -6.06 1.19
CA SER A 372 -10.07 -5.97 1.24
C SER A 372 -10.76 -4.58 1.14
N GLN A 373 -11.32 -4.30 -0.04
CA GLN A 373 -12.56 -3.54 -0.17
C GLN A 373 -13.44 -4.09 -1.31
N ILE A 374 -14.65 -4.54 -0.90
CA ILE A 374 -15.91 -4.62 -1.65
C ILE A 374 -16.10 -5.86 -2.56
N TRP A 375 -16.49 -6.99 -1.95
CA TRP A 375 -17.33 -7.98 -2.63
C TRP A 375 -18.80 -7.68 -2.29
N LYS A 376 -19.53 -6.99 -3.16
CA LYS A 376 -21.01 -6.92 -3.08
C LYS A 376 -21.58 -8.16 -3.78
N ASN A 377 -22.55 -8.85 -3.16
CA ASN A 377 -23.12 -10.06 -3.75
C ASN A 377 -23.88 -9.73 -5.03
N SER A 378 -23.92 -10.67 -5.98
CA SER A 378 -24.57 -10.51 -7.30
C SER A 378 -26.07 -10.20 -7.24
N TYR A 379 -26.71 -10.37 -6.07
CA TYR A 379 -28.14 -10.18 -5.85
C TYR A 379 -28.50 -8.95 -5.02
N ASP A 380 -27.52 -8.29 -4.41
CA ASP A 380 -27.82 -7.11 -3.62
C ASP A 380 -28.10 -5.94 -4.57
N PHE A 381 -29.18 -5.20 -4.30
CA PHE A 381 -29.46 -3.99 -5.04
C PHE A 381 -28.32 -2.98 -4.82
N ALA A 382 -27.76 -2.52 -5.92
CA ALA A 382 -26.77 -1.46 -5.92
C ALA A 382 -27.06 -0.50 -7.08
N ASP A 383 -27.03 0.79 -6.78
CA ASP A 383 -27.42 1.84 -7.72
C ASP A 383 -28.82 1.63 -8.31
N GLY A 384 -29.74 1.08 -7.51
CA GLY A 384 -31.13 0.82 -7.90
C GLY A 384 -31.37 -0.42 -8.76
N LEU A 385 -30.33 -1.23 -9.03
CA LEU A 385 -30.42 -2.45 -9.85
C LEU A 385 -29.85 -3.67 -9.13
N ALA A 386 -30.41 -4.84 -9.40
CA ALA A 386 -29.88 -6.13 -8.96
C ALA A 386 -29.66 -7.05 -10.17
N ALA A 387 -28.53 -7.76 -10.21
CA ALA A 387 -28.31 -8.76 -11.24
C ALA A 387 -29.17 -10.00 -10.96
N VAL A 388 -29.75 -10.58 -12.01
CA VAL A 388 -30.63 -11.75 -11.91
C VAL A 388 -30.32 -12.75 -13.00
N LYS A 389 -30.52 -14.04 -12.72
CA LYS A 389 -30.20 -15.16 -13.61
C LYS A 389 -31.47 -15.94 -13.98
N ILE A 390 -31.61 -16.34 -15.25
CA ILE A 390 -32.58 -17.34 -15.72
C ILE A 390 -31.85 -18.32 -16.65
N GLY A 391 -31.88 -19.61 -16.31
CA GLY A 391 -31.05 -20.60 -17.00
C GLY A 391 -29.58 -20.21 -16.84
N GLU A 392 -28.81 -20.15 -17.93
CA GLU A 392 -27.42 -19.69 -17.90
C GLU A 392 -27.24 -18.20 -18.23
N LYS A 393 -28.33 -17.44 -18.35
CA LYS A 393 -28.28 -16.03 -18.76
C LYS A 393 -28.57 -15.08 -17.61
N HIS A 394 -27.93 -13.93 -17.63
CA HIS A 394 -28.00 -12.87 -16.63
C HIS A 394 -28.53 -11.56 -17.24
N GLY A 395 -29.22 -10.78 -16.44
CA GLY A 395 -29.70 -9.43 -16.73
C GLY A 395 -29.91 -8.66 -15.43
N TYR A 396 -30.64 -7.53 -15.48
CA TYR A 396 -30.85 -6.70 -14.31
C TYR A 396 -32.29 -6.23 -14.16
N ILE A 397 -32.75 -6.21 -12.91
CA ILE A 397 -34.05 -5.67 -12.51
C ILE A 397 -33.89 -4.44 -11.64
N ASN A 398 -34.90 -3.56 -11.64
CA ASN A 398 -35.02 -2.50 -10.64
C ASN A 398 -35.74 -2.98 -9.38
N ASN A 399 -35.82 -2.10 -8.38
CA ASN A 399 -36.50 -2.35 -7.10
C ASN A 399 -38.02 -2.53 -7.18
N LYS A 400 -38.60 -2.54 -8.39
CA LYS A 400 -40.00 -2.93 -8.65
C LYS A 400 -40.09 -4.29 -9.36
N GLY A 401 -38.97 -5.01 -9.51
CA GLY A 401 -38.91 -6.27 -10.24
C GLY A 401 -38.97 -6.15 -11.75
N GLN A 402 -38.89 -4.92 -12.30
CA GLN A 402 -38.96 -4.72 -13.74
C GLN A 402 -37.58 -4.94 -14.34
N ILE A 403 -37.50 -5.73 -15.41
CA ILE A 403 -36.27 -5.92 -16.17
C ILE A 403 -35.88 -4.58 -16.80
N VAL A 404 -34.76 -4.02 -16.35
CA VAL A 404 -34.17 -2.78 -16.91
C VAL A 404 -33.15 -3.13 -17.98
N ILE A 405 -32.39 -4.20 -17.77
CA ILE A 405 -31.36 -4.68 -18.70
C ILE A 405 -31.69 -6.14 -19.04
N PRO A 406 -31.86 -6.48 -20.32
CA PRO A 406 -32.30 -7.81 -20.75
C PRO A 406 -31.44 -8.96 -20.19
N ILE A 407 -32.08 -10.10 -19.95
CA ILE A 407 -31.43 -11.33 -19.44
C ILE A 407 -30.81 -12.10 -20.61
N ILE A 408 -29.69 -11.59 -21.11
CA ILE A 408 -29.02 -12.08 -22.33
C ILE A 408 -27.52 -12.39 -22.12
N TYR A 409 -26.93 -11.93 -21.02
CA TYR A 409 -25.50 -12.04 -20.76
C TYR A 409 -25.15 -13.40 -20.19
N ASP A 410 -24.00 -13.98 -20.55
CA ASP A 410 -23.53 -15.23 -19.94
C ASP A 410 -23.02 -15.00 -18.51
N TYR A 411 -22.55 -13.79 -18.21
CA TYR A 411 -22.12 -13.37 -16.88
C TYR A 411 -22.42 -11.89 -16.64
N ALA A 412 -22.75 -11.55 -15.40
CA ALA A 412 -23.06 -10.17 -14.98
C ALA A 412 -22.67 -9.95 -13.52
N GLU A 413 -21.94 -8.87 -13.23
CA GLU A 413 -21.60 -8.43 -11.88
C GLU A 413 -22.66 -7.47 -11.32
N ALA A 414 -22.67 -7.27 -9.99
CA ALA A 414 -23.50 -6.23 -9.38
C ALA A 414 -23.07 -4.83 -9.85
N PHE A 415 -24.01 -3.88 -9.87
CA PHE A 415 -23.67 -2.48 -10.16
C PHE A 415 -22.83 -1.89 -9.03
N ILE A 416 -21.76 -1.20 -9.39
CA ILE A 416 -20.93 -0.44 -8.46
C ILE A 416 -20.68 0.92 -9.08
N ASN A 417 -21.15 1.97 -8.40
CA ASN A 417 -20.91 3.35 -8.80
C ASN A 417 -21.44 3.69 -10.22
N GLY A 418 -22.59 3.11 -10.58
CA GLY A 418 -23.33 3.38 -11.82
C GLY A 418 -22.93 2.53 -13.03
N VAL A 419 -22.04 1.55 -12.85
CA VAL A 419 -21.56 0.65 -13.90
C VAL A 419 -21.52 -0.81 -13.43
N ALA A 420 -21.52 -1.74 -14.38
CA ALA A 420 -21.32 -3.16 -14.12
C ALA A 420 -20.54 -3.83 -15.26
N TYR A 421 -19.79 -4.88 -14.95
CA TYR A 421 -19.20 -5.77 -15.95
C TYR A 421 -20.22 -6.84 -16.37
N VAL A 422 -20.35 -7.05 -17.67
CA VAL A 422 -21.14 -8.13 -18.27
C VAL A 422 -20.36 -8.81 -19.38
N SER A 423 -20.62 -10.09 -19.66
CA SER A 423 -20.04 -10.76 -20.82
C SER A 423 -21.04 -11.58 -21.60
N MET A 424 -20.76 -11.75 -22.90
CA MET A 424 -21.41 -12.74 -23.76
C MET A 424 -20.34 -13.66 -24.35
N ASN A 425 -20.61 -14.96 -24.36
CA ASN A 425 -19.72 -15.96 -24.96
C ASN A 425 -20.16 -16.19 -26.40
N GLU A 426 -19.34 -15.75 -27.35
CA GLU A 426 -19.54 -15.97 -28.78
C GLU A 426 -18.38 -16.84 -29.30
N ASN A 427 -18.69 -18.03 -29.84
CA ASN A 427 -17.69 -18.98 -30.38
C ASN A 427 -16.57 -19.37 -29.40
N GLY A 428 -16.87 -19.45 -28.10
CA GLY A 428 -15.90 -19.79 -27.05
C GLY A 428 -15.00 -18.63 -26.60
N VAL A 429 -15.21 -17.43 -27.14
CA VAL A 429 -14.53 -16.20 -26.71
C VAL A 429 -15.51 -15.39 -25.86
N SER A 430 -15.10 -15.03 -24.64
CA SER A 430 -15.89 -14.17 -23.77
C SER A 430 -15.67 -12.71 -24.13
N ASN A 431 -16.73 -12.02 -24.56
CA ASN A 431 -16.71 -10.60 -24.90
C ASN A 431 -17.23 -9.78 -23.71
N GLY A 432 -16.30 -9.36 -22.85
CA GLY A 432 -16.57 -8.57 -21.66
C GLY A 432 -16.81 -7.09 -21.98
N LYS A 433 -17.81 -6.48 -21.35
CA LYS A 433 -18.19 -5.08 -21.53
C LYS A 433 -18.52 -4.44 -20.18
N ILE A 434 -18.17 -3.17 -20.04
CA ILE A 434 -18.70 -2.32 -18.97
C ILE A 434 -19.94 -1.62 -19.47
N ILE A 435 -21.06 -1.78 -18.77
CA ILE A 435 -22.34 -1.15 -19.08
C ILE A 435 -22.72 -0.13 -18.00
N ASN A 436 -23.49 0.89 -18.35
CA ASN A 436 -24.14 1.77 -17.38
C ASN A 436 -25.51 1.23 -16.92
N THR A 437 -26.16 1.91 -15.98
CA THR A 437 -27.48 1.52 -15.42
C THR A 437 -28.63 1.49 -16.44
N LYS A 438 -28.41 1.97 -17.67
CA LYS A 438 -29.38 1.84 -18.79
C LYS A 438 -29.06 0.66 -19.70
N GLY A 439 -28.03 -0.13 -19.39
CA GLY A 439 -27.55 -1.23 -20.23
C GLY A 439 -26.73 -0.79 -21.44
N VAL A 440 -26.33 0.49 -21.52
CA VAL A 440 -25.51 0.98 -22.63
C VAL A 440 -24.05 0.59 -22.37
N ALA A 441 -23.45 -0.13 -23.32
CA ALA A 441 -22.03 -0.45 -23.28
C ALA A 441 -21.17 0.81 -23.41
N LEU A 442 -20.33 1.05 -22.41
CA LEU A 442 -19.38 2.15 -22.36
C LEU A 442 -18.04 1.75 -23.00
N VAL A 443 -17.56 0.54 -22.70
CA VAL A 443 -16.30 0.00 -23.23
C VAL A 443 -16.32 -1.52 -23.24
N SER A 444 -15.65 -2.14 -24.22
CA SER A 444 -15.43 -3.61 -24.29
C SER A 444 -13.99 -3.96 -23.94
N ASP A 445 -13.73 -5.21 -23.54
CA ASP A 445 -12.41 -5.79 -23.22
C ASP A 445 -11.63 -4.96 -22.18
N PHE A 446 -12.31 -4.55 -21.13
CA PHE A 446 -11.79 -3.64 -20.12
C PHE A 446 -11.79 -4.28 -18.74
N THR A 447 -10.61 -4.37 -18.12
CA THR A 447 -10.43 -4.85 -16.75
C THR A 447 -10.41 -3.66 -15.79
N ILE A 448 -11.31 -3.64 -14.82
CA ILE A 448 -11.37 -2.59 -13.79
C ILE A 448 -10.31 -2.85 -12.72
N HIS A 449 -9.52 -1.83 -12.39
CA HIS A 449 -8.55 -1.87 -11.28
C HIS A 449 -9.00 -1.02 -10.08
N SER A 450 -9.64 0.11 -10.34
CA SER A 450 -10.15 1.01 -9.29
C SER A 450 -11.19 1.98 -9.82
N TYR A 451 -11.94 2.60 -8.90
CA TYR A 451 -12.88 3.68 -9.18
C TYR A 451 -12.31 5.01 -8.68
N SER A 452 -12.63 6.12 -9.35
CA SER A 452 -12.37 7.43 -8.79
C SER A 452 -13.26 7.68 -7.58
N ILE A 453 -12.77 8.46 -6.61
CA ILE A 453 -13.50 8.75 -5.36
C ILE A 453 -14.86 9.45 -5.62
N ASP A 454 -14.97 10.23 -6.69
CA ASP A 454 -16.21 10.88 -7.11
C ASP A 454 -17.12 9.99 -7.97
N ASN A 455 -16.74 8.72 -8.18
CA ASN A 455 -17.46 7.74 -9.00
C ASN A 455 -17.73 8.22 -10.42
N LYS A 456 -16.95 9.19 -10.90
CA LYS A 456 -17.06 9.73 -12.25
C LYS A 456 -16.22 8.95 -13.24
N TYR A 457 -15.14 8.31 -12.78
CA TYR A 457 -14.21 7.60 -13.61
C TYR A 457 -13.91 6.19 -13.10
N ILE A 458 -13.65 5.28 -14.03
CA ILE A 458 -13.07 3.97 -13.77
C ILE A 458 -11.65 3.96 -14.30
N PHE A 459 -10.72 3.47 -13.50
CA PHE A 459 -9.37 3.18 -13.95
C PHE A 459 -9.24 1.70 -14.20
N GLY A 460 -8.76 1.37 -15.39
CA GLY A 460 -8.67 -0.01 -15.82
C GLY A 460 -7.66 -0.18 -16.93
N SER A 461 -7.56 -1.39 -17.43
CA SER A 461 -6.68 -1.74 -18.52
C SER A 461 -7.41 -2.44 -19.64
N LYS A 462 -6.93 -2.24 -20.86
CA LYS A 462 -7.38 -2.94 -22.06
C LYS A 462 -6.19 -3.29 -22.93
N GLN A 463 -6.24 -4.45 -23.57
CA GLN A 463 -5.26 -4.85 -24.57
C GLN A 463 -5.40 -3.97 -25.83
N ILE A 464 -4.29 -3.37 -26.27
CA ILE A 464 -4.26 -2.48 -27.45
C ILE A 464 -3.79 -3.26 -28.68
N ASP A 465 -2.80 -4.13 -28.51
CA ASP A 465 -2.25 -5.03 -29.52
C ASP A 465 -1.76 -6.33 -28.84
N GLU A 466 -1.21 -7.27 -29.60
CA GLU A 466 -0.80 -8.60 -29.10
C GLU A 466 0.22 -8.54 -27.95
N GLU A 467 1.01 -7.46 -27.84
CA GLU A 467 2.08 -7.34 -26.84
C GLU A 467 1.85 -6.23 -25.80
N THR A 468 0.91 -5.31 -26.04
CA THR A 468 0.75 -4.09 -25.24
C THR A 468 -0.59 -4.01 -24.51
N GLN A 469 -0.53 -4.02 -23.17
CA GLN A 469 -1.63 -3.63 -22.30
C GLN A 469 -1.59 -2.12 -22.05
N GLY A 470 -2.68 -1.41 -22.40
CA GLY A 470 -2.85 0.00 -22.08
C GLY A 470 -3.66 0.21 -20.81
N TYR A 471 -3.36 1.26 -20.07
CA TYR A 471 -4.16 1.71 -18.93
C TYR A 471 -4.94 2.95 -19.31
N PHE A 472 -6.20 2.98 -18.90
CA PHE A 472 -7.14 4.01 -19.29
C PHE A 472 -7.98 4.48 -18.10
N LYS A 473 -8.44 5.72 -18.24
CA LYS A 473 -9.47 6.34 -17.44
C LYS A 473 -10.75 6.40 -18.29
N LEU A 474 -11.80 5.71 -17.86
CA LEU A 474 -13.12 5.72 -18.49
C LEU A 474 -14.03 6.69 -17.75
N ASN A 475 -14.67 7.63 -18.44
CA ASN A 475 -15.70 8.50 -17.88
C ASN A 475 -17.06 7.79 -17.87
N ILE A 476 -17.62 7.56 -16.68
CA ILE A 476 -18.84 6.79 -16.48
C ILE A 476 -20.07 7.47 -17.12
N LYS A 477 -20.08 8.81 -17.19
CA LYS A 477 -21.26 9.56 -17.66
C LYS A 477 -21.44 9.48 -19.17
N ASN A 478 -20.36 9.56 -19.94
CA ASN A 478 -20.39 9.67 -21.40
C ASN A 478 -19.63 8.54 -22.11
N GLY A 479 -18.98 7.63 -21.39
CA GLY A 479 -18.20 6.53 -21.96
C GLY A 479 -16.88 6.93 -22.58
N GLU A 480 -16.43 8.18 -22.41
CA GLU A 480 -15.15 8.64 -22.98
C GLU A 480 -13.99 7.89 -22.33
N LEU A 481 -13.15 7.27 -23.16
CA LEU A 481 -11.99 6.50 -22.73
C LEU A 481 -10.71 7.29 -23.04
N GLU A 482 -9.96 7.65 -22.01
CA GLU A 482 -8.68 8.36 -22.12
C GLU A 482 -7.54 7.42 -21.72
N ARG A 483 -6.55 7.22 -22.60
CA ARG A 483 -5.34 6.45 -22.26
C ARG A 483 -4.49 7.29 -21.31
N ILE A 484 -4.09 6.70 -20.18
CA ILE A 484 -3.32 7.38 -19.13
C ILE A 484 -1.95 6.78 -18.89
N ALA A 485 -1.69 5.55 -19.34
CA ALA A 485 -0.40 4.89 -19.12
C ALA A 485 -0.16 3.66 -20.02
N LYS A 486 1.12 3.25 -20.08
CA LYS A 486 1.57 1.99 -20.70
C LYS A 486 1.88 0.88 -19.69
N SER A 487 2.11 1.17 -18.40
CA SER A 487 2.43 0.15 -17.37
C SER A 487 1.92 0.51 -15.97
N PHE A 488 1.65 -0.49 -15.12
CA PHE A 488 1.04 -0.31 -13.79
C PHE A 488 1.82 0.62 -12.85
N ASN A 489 3.16 0.60 -12.89
CA ASN A 489 4.03 1.46 -12.07
C ASN A 489 3.88 2.97 -12.36
N SER A 490 3.20 3.35 -13.44
CA SER A 490 2.87 4.74 -13.74
C SER A 490 1.50 5.17 -13.19
N LEU A 491 0.66 4.23 -12.75
CA LEU A 491 -0.65 4.49 -12.16
C LEU A 491 -0.55 4.88 -10.67
N SER A 492 0.48 4.40 -9.96
CA SER A 492 0.75 4.71 -8.55
C SER A 492 1.01 6.21 -8.29
N TYR A 493 1.38 6.96 -9.33
CA TYR A 493 1.50 8.43 -9.29
C TYR A 493 0.16 9.18 -9.30
N PHE A 494 -0.95 8.52 -9.69
CA PHE A 494 -2.28 9.13 -9.85
C PHE A 494 -3.22 8.90 -8.65
N ILE A 495 -2.72 8.33 -7.55
CA ILE A 495 -3.51 8.14 -6.34
C ILE A 495 -3.74 9.49 -5.64
N ASN A 496 -4.90 10.07 -5.96
CA ASN A 496 -5.83 10.87 -5.12
C ASN A 496 -5.56 12.37 -4.84
N TYR A 497 -6.20 13.22 -5.65
CA TYR A 497 -6.84 14.46 -5.20
C TYR A 497 -8.34 14.44 -5.58
N THR A 498 -9.23 14.81 -4.66
CA THR A 498 -10.70 14.76 -4.80
C THR A 498 -11.27 16.16 -4.97
N LYS A 499 -12.16 16.42 -5.93
CA LYS A 499 -12.83 17.72 -6.03
C LYS A 499 -14.00 17.80 -5.03
N GLY A 500 -14.10 18.88 -4.26
CA GLY A 500 -15.15 19.10 -3.25
C GLY A 500 -15.64 20.56 -3.25
N VAL A 501 -16.67 20.85 -2.46
CA VAL A 501 -17.19 22.21 -2.27
C VAL A 501 -17.13 22.56 -0.78
N TYR A 502 -16.42 23.63 -0.43
CA TYR A 502 -16.36 24.13 0.95
C TYR A 502 -16.90 25.56 0.97
N LYS A 503 -18.06 25.76 1.62
CA LYS A 503 -18.76 27.06 1.70
C LYS A 503 -18.94 27.72 0.34
N ASP A 504 -19.54 26.98 -0.60
CA ASP A 504 -19.88 27.43 -1.96
C ASP A 504 -18.70 27.77 -2.88
N VAL A 505 -17.48 27.36 -2.51
CA VAL A 505 -16.28 27.47 -3.35
C VAL A 505 -15.75 26.08 -3.67
N GLU A 506 -15.45 25.85 -4.95
CA GLU A 506 -14.89 24.58 -5.44
C GLU A 506 -13.43 24.44 -4.97
N VAL A 507 -13.11 23.36 -4.27
CA VAL A 507 -11.80 23.08 -3.64
C VAL A 507 -11.30 21.70 -4.05
N TYR A 508 -9.98 21.50 -4.06
CA TYR A 508 -9.38 20.18 -4.26
C TYR A 508 -8.88 19.63 -2.92
N LEU A 509 -9.26 18.40 -2.59
CA LEU A 509 -8.96 17.70 -1.34
C LEU A 509 -7.82 16.74 -1.60
N ASN A 510 -6.84 16.65 -0.71
CA ASN A 510 -5.86 15.57 -0.74
C ASN A 510 -6.41 14.29 -0.09
N GLN A 511 -5.60 13.22 -0.04
CA GLN A 511 -5.91 11.93 0.60
C GLN A 511 -6.37 12.01 2.07
N LYS A 512 -6.26 13.17 2.73
CA LYS A 512 -6.68 13.43 4.12
C LYS A 512 -7.94 14.32 4.22
N ASN A 513 -8.67 14.54 3.12
CA ASN A 513 -9.85 15.42 3.03
C ASN A 513 -9.60 16.88 3.44
N ILE A 514 -8.39 17.39 3.20
CA ILE A 514 -8.03 18.79 3.50
C ILE A 514 -8.27 19.67 2.25
N PRO A 515 -9.10 20.74 2.33
CA PRO A 515 -9.30 21.70 1.23
C PRO A 515 -8.02 22.46 0.88
N LEU A 516 -7.60 22.36 -0.38
CA LEU A 516 -6.53 23.13 -1.01
C LEU A 516 -7.15 24.29 -1.81
N MET A 517 -6.68 25.51 -1.57
CA MET A 517 -7.11 26.70 -2.32
C MET A 517 -6.32 26.82 -3.63
N SER A 518 -6.94 27.29 -4.72
CA SER A 518 -6.37 27.27 -6.08
C SER A 518 -5.03 28.01 -6.26
N SER A 519 -4.73 28.99 -5.40
CA SER A 519 -3.45 29.72 -5.40
C SER A 519 -2.28 28.94 -4.77
N GLU A 520 -2.54 27.78 -4.16
CA GLU A 520 -1.57 26.92 -3.48
C GLU A 520 -1.31 25.60 -4.25
N ILE A 521 -1.89 25.44 -5.45
CA ILE A 521 -1.68 24.26 -6.29
C ILE A 521 -0.51 24.51 -7.23
N ASN A 522 0.62 23.87 -6.97
CA ASN A 522 1.74 23.87 -7.89
C ASN A 522 1.55 22.77 -8.96
N PHE A 523 1.02 23.14 -10.12
CA PHE A 523 0.87 22.23 -11.27
C PHE A 523 2.19 21.99 -12.01
N SER A 524 3.30 22.60 -11.59
CA SER A 524 4.62 22.49 -12.23
C SER A 524 5.01 21.07 -12.58
N THR A 525 4.88 20.15 -11.61
CA THR A 525 5.30 18.77 -11.76
C THR A 525 4.38 18.01 -12.71
N TYR A 526 3.06 18.25 -12.63
CA TYR A 526 2.09 17.67 -13.56
C TYR A 526 2.29 18.17 -15.00
N GLU A 527 2.46 19.48 -15.17
CA GLU A 527 2.73 20.11 -16.47
C GLU A 527 4.05 19.62 -17.05
N SER A 528 5.09 19.54 -16.22
CA SER A 528 6.39 18.97 -16.58
C SER A 528 6.25 17.53 -17.06
N MET A 529 5.54 16.67 -16.33
CA MET A 529 5.32 15.28 -16.71
C MET A 529 4.57 15.13 -18.04
N LYS A 530 3.50 15.89 -18.26
CA LYS A 530 2.75 15.91 -19.53
C LYS A 530 3.64 16.32 -20.72
N LEU A 531 4.52 17.30 -20.50
CA LEU A 531 5.47 17.76 -21.52
C LEU A 531 6.54 16.71 -21.84
N VAL A 532 7.05 15.98 -20.84
CA VAL A 532 7.98 14.86 -21.05
C VAL A 532 7.30 13.69 -21.79
N GLU A 533 6.06 13.37 -21.44
CA GLU A 533 5.27 12.31 -22.11
C GLU A 533 5.09 12.62 -23.59
N ASN A 534 4.73 13.86 -23.92
CA ASN A 534 4.58 14.32 -25.31
C ASN A 534 5.90 14.39 -26.08
N ALA A 535 7.02 14.62 -25.39
CA ALA A 535 8.34 14.68 -26.01
C ALA A 535 8.92 13.30 -26.32
N SER A 536 8.70 12.32 -25.43
CA SER A 536 9.32 11.00 -25.50
C SER A 536 9.21 10.28 -26.86
N PRO A 537 8.04 10.22 -27.55
CA PRO A 537 7.95 9.55 -28.84
C PRO A 537 8.64 10.31 -29.98
N LEU A 538 8.92 11.60 -29.79
CA LEU A 538 9.54 12.47 -30.80
C LEU A 538 11.08 12.42 -30.77
N ILE A 539 11.67 11.74 -29.79
CA ILE A 539 13.13 11.71 -29.59
C ILE A 539 13.84 10.88 -30.65
N TYR A 540 13.23 9.80 -31.12
CA TYR A 540 13.90 8.78 -31.94
C TYR A 540 13.77 9.02 -33.46
N ASP A 541 13.22 10.17 -33.86
CA ASP A 541 13.12 10.58 -35.26
C ASP A 541 13.80 11.93 -35.46
N ASP A 542 14.77 11.96 -36.38
CA ASP A 542 15.61 13.12 -36.68
C ASP A 542 14.79 14.35 -37.10
N ASN A 543 13.59 14.16 -37.65
CA ASN A 543 12.72 15.27 -38.05
C ASN A 543 11.90 15.86 -36.88
N THR A 544 11.80 15.14 -35.77
CA THR A 544 10.94 15.53 -34.62
C THR A 544 11.70 15.74 -33.32
N VAL A 545 12.98 15.36 -33.25
CA VAL A 545 13.84 15.53 -32.06
C VAL A 545 13.96 16.99 -31.59
N ASP A 546 13.96 17.97 -32.49
CA ASP A 546 13.98 19.40 -32.10
C ASP A 546 12.66 19.85 -31.43
N LYS A 547 11.54 19.25 -31.82
CA LYS A 547 10.25 19.46 -31.13
C LYS A 547 10.26 18.79 -29.76
N ALA A 548 10.88 17.61 -29.64
CA ALA A 548 11.07 16.92 -28.37
C ALA A 548 11.89 17.80 -27.40
N ILE A 549 13.03 18.34 -27.85
CA ILE A 549 13.88 19.25 -27.07
C ILE A 549 13.09 20.47 -26.61
N THR A 550 12.28 21.07 -27.49
CA THR A 550 11.44 22.23 -27.13
C THR A 550 10.42 21.91 -26.03
N LEU A 551 9.80 20.73 -26.09
CA LEU A 551 8.85 20.28 -25.07
C LEU A 551 9.55 19.95 -23.74
N LEU A 552 10.72 19.32 -23.79
CA LEU A 552 11.52 18.98 -22.62
C LEU A 552 12.09 20.23 -21.93
N ASP A 553 12.45 21.27 -22.68
CA ASP A 553 12.88 22.55 -22.13
C ASP A 553 11.73 23.23 -21.37
N LYS A 554 10.52 23.20 -21.92
CA LYS A 554 9.32 23.64 -21.19
C LYS A 554 9.06 22.78 -19.96
N ALA A 555 9.28 21.47 -20.04
CA ALA A 555 9.10 20.56 -18.91
C ALA A 555 10.06 20.87 -17.76
N ILE A 556 11.34 21.11 -18.08
CA ILE A 556 12.36 21.48 -17.11
C ILE A 556 12.08 22.84 -16.49
N ARG A 557 11.59 23.82 -17.27
CA ARG A 557 11.18 25.12 -16.71
C ARG A 557 9.96 25.02 -15.79
N ALA A 558 9.02 24.15 -16.14
CA ALA A 558 7.86 23.88 -15.29
C ALA A 558 8.33 23.26 -13.98
N ASP A 559 9.06 22.15 -14.01
CA ASP A 559 9.63 21.49 -12.82
C ASP A 559 11.14 21.24 -12.98
N PRO A 560 11.97 22.09 -12.37
CA PRO A 560 13.43 21.97 -12.42
C PRO A 560 14.00 20.74 -11.72
N ASN A 561 13.21 20.01 -10.92
CA ASN A 561 13.63 18.80 -10.21
C ASN A 561 13.18 17.51 -10.91
N ASN A 562 12.51 17.59 -12.07
CA ASN A 562 12.06 16.42 -12.81
C ASN A 562 13.22 15.69 -13.49
N ILE A 563 13.81 14.71 -12.81
CA ILE A 563 14.94 13.89 -13.30
C ILE A 563 14.65 13.27 -14.67
N ASN A 564 13.43 12.78 -14.91
CA ASN A 564 13.06 12.15 -16.18
C ASN A 564 13.11 13.15 -17.34
N ALA A 565 12.76 14.43 -17.11
CA ALA A 565 12.88 15.47 -18.13
C ALA A 565 14.35 15.68 -18.57
N TYR A 566 15.30 15.67 -17.62
CA TYR A 566 16.73 15.77 -17.92
C TYR A 566 17.25 14.50 -18.63
N LEU A 567 16.82 13.30 -18.22
CA LEU A 567 17.20 12.06 -18.90
C LEU A 567 16.70 12.01 -20.34
N GLN A 568 15.45 12.37 -20.58
CA GLN A 568 14.90 12.43 -21.94
C GLN A 568 15.55 13.54 -22.77
N MET A 569 15.92 14.67 -22.15
CA MET A 569 16.71 15.72 -22.83
C MET A 569 18.09 15.22 -23.23
N ALA A 570 18.77 14.48 -22.34
CA ALA A 570 20.04 13.85 -22.65
C ALA A 570 19.91 12.84 -23.80
N ASN A 571 18.84 12.03 -23.81
CA ASN A 571 18.55 11.10 -24.90
C ASN A 571 18.26 11.81 -26.23
N ALA A 572 17.57 12.96 -26.22
CA ALA A 572 17.36 13.77 -27.41
C ALA A 572 18.68 14.30 -28.00
N TYR A 573 19.59 14.79 -27.15
CA TYR A 573 20.93 15.18 -27.62
C TYR A 573 21.81 13.99 -28.01
N LYS A 574 21.62 12.82 -27.38
CA LYS A 574 22.25 11.56 -27.79
C LYS A 574 21.83 11.18 -29.22
N GLN A 575 20.53 11.28 -29.55
CA GLN A 575 20.03 11.04 -30.91
C GLN A 575 20.68 11.99 -31.93
N LYS A 576 20.83 13.27 -31.57
CA LYS A 576 21.51 14.27 -32.42
C LYS A 576 23.04 14.12 -32.47
N ASP A 577 23.59 13.12 -31.79
CA ASP A 577 25.02 12.90 -31.59
C ASP A 577 25.79 14.09 -30.99
N TYR A 578 25.15 14.84 -30.10
CA TYR A 578 25.73 15.99 -29.42
C TYR A 578 26.22 15.60 -28.02
N TYR A 579 27.41 14.98 -27.99
CA TYR A 579 27.99 14.38 -26.79
C TYR A 579 28.01 15.32 -25.58
N SER A 580 28.57 16.52 -25.71
CA SER A 580 28.74 17.46 -24.60
C SER A 580 27.40 17.87 -23.96
N GLN A 581 26.37 18.10 -24.77
CA GLN A 581 25.04 18.46 -24.29
C GLN A 581 24.38 17.27 -23.60
N ALA A 582 24.42 16.07 -24.20
CA ALA A 582 23.86 14.87 -23.60
C ALA A 582 24.48 14.59 -22.22
N ILE A 583 25.81 14.63 -22.12
CA ILE A 583 26.53 14.45 -20.85
C ILE A 583 26.18 15.54 -19.84
N SER A 584 26.03 16.80 -20.27
CA SER A 584 25.59 17.88 -19.38
C SER A 584 24.21 17.60 -18.78
N PHE A 585 23.25 17.13 -19.57
CA PHE A 585 21.91 16.79 -19.08
C PHE A 585 21.90 15.52 -18.22
N TYR A 586 22.70 14.50 -18.53
CA TYR A 586 22.91 13.37 -17.64
C TYR A 586 23.52 13.81 -16.29
N ASN A 587 24.51 14.71 -16.30
CA ASN A 587 25.07 15.27 -15.07
C ASN A 587 24.02 16.02 -14.27
N LYS A 588 23.16 16.85 -14.91
CA LYS A 588 22.05 17.52 -14.20
C LYS A 588 21.08 16.53 -13.55
N ALA A 589 20.77 15.41 -14.22
CA ALA A 589 19.95 14.36 -13.62
C ALA A 589 20.62 13.72 -12.39
N ILE A 590 21.94 13.48 -12.46
CA ILE A 590 22.77 12.96 -11.36
C ILE A 590 22.92 13.99 -10.23
N ASP A 591 22.99 15.28 -10.53
CA ASP A 591 23.13 16.35 -9.54
C ASP A 591 21.85 16.52 -8.69
N ILE A 592 20.68 16.16 -9.25
CA ILE A 592 19.38 16.17 -8.56
C ILE A 592 19.24 14.93 -7.67
N ASP A 593 19.63 13.75 -8.17
CA ASP A 593 19.65 12.51 -7.39
C ASP A 593 20.94 11.74 -7.69
N GLU A 594 21.91 11.88 -6.79
CA GLU A 594 23.23 11.27 -6.93
C GLU A 594 23.14 9.74 -6.97
N ASP A 595 22.09 9.14 -6.39
CA ASP A 595 21.84 7.69 -6.33
C ASP A 595 21.09 7.14 -7.55
N ASN A 596 20.80 7.98 -8.55
CA ASN A 596 20.10 7.54 -9.75
C ASN A 596 20.98 6.63 -10.63
N LEU A 597 20.92 5.32 -10.39
CA LEU A 597 21.67 4.31 -11.14
C LEU A 597 21.36 4.31 -12.63
N ASN A 598 20.14 4.68 -13.02
CA ASN A 598 19.77 4.74 -14.44
C ASN A 598 20.52 5.87 -15.17
N ALA A 599 20.59 7.06 -14.58
CA ALA A 599 21.35 8.18 -15.13
C ALA A 599 22.84 7.87 -15.28
N LEU A 600 23.43 7.23 -14.26
CA LEU A 600 24.84 6.80 -14.27
C LEU A 600 25.11 5.75 -15.35
N ARG A 601 24.22 4.76 -15.50
CA ARG A 601 24.36 3.70 -16.51
C ARG A 601 24.26 4.25 -17.93
N GLU A 602 23.27 5.08 -18.22
CA GLU A 602 23.09 5.70 -19.54
C GLU A 602 24.28 6.59 -19.91
N LYS A 603 24.76 7.41 -18.96
CA LYS A 603 25.96 8.23 -19.14
C LYS A 603 27.20 7.38 -19.43
N ALA A 604 27.40 6.31 -18.65
CA ALA A 604 28.55 5.41 -18.81
C ALA A 604 28.52 4.72 -20.19
N ALA A 605 27.37 4.19 -20.58
CA ALA A 605 27.19 3.49 -21.85
C ALA A 605 27.45 4.42 -23.05
N TYR A 606 26.87 5.63 -23.04
CA TYR A 606 27.06 6.57 -24.15
C TYR A 606 28.51 7.09 -24.22
N SER A 607 29.16 7.33 -23.08
CA SER A 607 30.58 7.71 -23.02
C SER A 607 31.49 6.60 -23.54
N TYR A 608 31.19 5.35 -23.19
CA TYR A 608 31.89 4.18 -23.69
C TYR A 608 31.73 4.02 -25.21
N GLU A 609 30.51 4.15 -25.73
CA GLU A 609 30.21 4.09 -27.17
C GLU A 609 31.00 5.15 -27.96
N LYS A 610 31.07 6.37 -27.42
CA LYS A 610 31.84 7.48 -28.01
C LYS A 610 33.33 7.43 -27.70
N LYS A 611 33.80 6.39 -27.01
CA LYS A 611 35.21 6.14 -26.64
C LYS A 611 35.81 7.20 -25.71
N TYR A 612 34.97 7.99 -25.03
CA TYR A 612 35.37 8.84 -23.92
C TYR A 612 35.52 7.99 -22.65
N TYR A 613 36.56 7.15 -22.67
CA TYR A 613 36.73 6.10 -21.67
C TYR A 613 36.92 6.62 -20.25
N SER A 614 37.57 7.77 -20.06
CA SER A 614 37.70 8.40 -18.74
C SER A 614 36.32 8.75 -18.14
N ASP A 615 35.43 9.38 -18.90
CA ASP A 615 34.08 9.76 -18.46
C ASP A 615 33.20 8.52 -18.18
N ALA A 616 33.39 7.45 -18.96
CA ALA A 616 32.74 6.17 -18.73
C ALA A 616 33.19 5.53 -17.41
N ILE A 617 34.51 5.51 -17.15
CA ILE A 617 35.11 4.95 -15.92
C ILE A 617 34.62 5.71 -14.68
N ASP A 618 34.55 7.03 -14.72
CA ASP A 618 34.03 7.83 -13.60
C ASP A 618 32.60 7.43 -13.23
N SER A 619 31.77 7.19 -14.23
CA SER A 619 30.39 6.74 -14.04
C SER A 619 30.34 5.31 -13.51
N TYR A 620 31.18 4.40 -14.02
CA TYR A 620 31.28 3.03 -13.50
C TYR A 620 31.83 2.95 -12.06
N ASN A 621 32.73 3.83 -11.67
CA ASN A 621 33.22 3.92 -10.28
C ASN A 621 32.11 4.36 -9.33
N LYS A 622 31.28 5.32 -9.73
CA LYS A 622 30.09 5.72 -8.96
C LYS A 622 29.08 4.58 -8.84
N ILE A 623 28.89 3.77 -9.88
CA ILE A 623 28.03 2.57 -9.84
C ILE A 623 28.60 1.54 -8.85
N ALA A 624 29.91 1.24 -8.93
CA ALA A 624 30.58 0.29 -8.04
C ALA A 624 30.48 0.68 -6.56
N ASN A 625 30.65 1.96 -6.23
CA ASN A 625 30.60 2.46 -4.84
C ASN A 625 29.20 2.37 -4.20
N LYS A 626 28.13 2.26 -5.00
CA LYS A 626 26.74 2.19 -4.52
C LYS A 626 26.29 0.75 -4.20
N SER A 627 27.21 -0.21 -4.23
CA SER A 627 26.99 -1.63 -3.90
C SER A 627 25.79 -2.24 -4.66
N SER A 628 25.89 -2.34 -5.98
CA SER A 628 24.91 -3.07 -6.80
C SER A 628 25.28 -4.55 -6.93
N GLU A 629 24.30 -5.45 -6.86
CA GLU A 629 24.45 -6.88 -7.23
C GLU A 629 24.72 -7.08 -8.74
N ASP A 630 24.69 -6.02 -9.53
CA ASP A 630 24.97 -6.01 -10.96
C ASP A 630 26.47 -5.86 -11.22
N PHE A 631 27.12 -6.97 -11.57
CA PHE A 631 28.56 -7.00 -11.93
C PHE A 631 28.81 -6.84 -13.44
N SER A 632 27.76 -6.73 -14.25
CA SER A 632 27.89 -6.76 -15.72
C SER A 632 28.72 -5.59 -16.28
N PHE A 633 28.65 -4.44 -15.63
CA PHE A 633 29.36 -3.23 -16.06
C PHE A 633 30.89 -3.33 -15.93
N TYR A 634 31.40 -4.21 -15.07
CA TYR A 634 32.85 -4.38 -14.86
C TYR A 634 33.58 -4.81 -16.14
N PHE A 635 32.92 -5.53 -17.07
CA PHE A 635 33.51 -5.88 -18.35
C PHE A 635 33.82 -4.64 -19.21
N ASN A 636 32.85 -3.74 -19.34
CA ASN A 636 33.00 -2.50 -20.11
C ASN A 636 33.94 -1.51 -19.39
N LYS A 637 33.88 -1.45 -18.06
CA LYS A 637 34.84 -0.70 -17.24
C LYS A 637 36.28 -1.17 -17.48
N ALA A 638 36.54 -2.48 -17.40
CA ALA A 638 37.86 -3.06 -17.62
C ALA A 638 38.39 -2.80 -19.03
N TYR A 639 37.52 -2.88 -20.04
CA TYR A 639 37.90 -2.55 -21.42
C TYR A 639 38.27 -1.06 -21.56
N ALA A 640 37.49 -0.16 -20.96
CA ALA A 640 37.78 1.27 -20.94
C ALA A 640 39.11 1.57 -20.24
N GLU A 641 39.36 0.97 -19.07
CA GLU A 641 40.61 1.10 -18.30
C GLU A 641 41.82 0.64 -19.10
N ASN A 642 41.72 -0.52 -19.76
CA ASN A 642 42.78 -1.05 -20.63
C ASN A 642 43.06 -0.10 -21.82
N SER A 643 42.01 0.51 -22.37
CA SER A 643 42.07 1.43 -23.51
C SER A 643 42.77 2.76 -23.18
N ILE A 644 42.69 3.23 -21.94
CA ILE A 644 43.44 4.42 -21.46
C ILE A 644 44.76 4.07 -20.77
N GLY A 645 45.17 2.80 -20.78
CA GLY A 645 46.45 2.35 -20.24
C GLY A 645 46.47 2.08 -18.73
N GLN A 646 45.31 2.10 -18.06
CA GLN A 646 45.18 1.69 -16.65
C GLN A 646 45.11 0.15 -16.54
N ILE A 647 46.20 -0.52 -16.93
CA ILE A 647 46.24 -1.98 -17.10
C ILE A 647 45.99 -2.72 -15.79
N ASP A 648 46.53 -2.22 -14.67
CA ASP A 648 46.38 -2.88 -13.36
C ASP A 648 44.91 -2.81 -12.88
N ASN A 649 44.23 -1.67 -13.05
CA ASN A 649 42.79 -1.53 -12.77
C ASN A 649 41.94 -2.43 -13.69
N ALA A 650 42.30 -2.51 -14.98
CA ALA A 650 41.59 -3.38 -15.92
C ALA A 650 41.66 -4.86 -15.52
N ILE A 651 42.81 -5.31 -15.00
CA ILE A 651 42.97 -6.69 -14.49
C ILE A 651 42.03 -6.93 -13.29
N GLU A 652 41.95 -5.99 -12.36
CA GLU A 652 41.04 -6.05 -11.21
C GLU A 652 39.57 -6.08 -11.65
N SER A 653 39.17 -5.15 -12.51
CA SER A 653 37.81 -5.08 -13.04
C SER A 653 37.42 -6.35 -13.82
N TYR A 654 38.30 -6.91 -14.66
CA TYR A 654 38.04 -8.19 -15.33
C TYR A 654 37.96 -9.34 -14.33
N THR A 655 38.70 -9.29 -13.22
CA THR A 655 38.64 -10.33 -12.17
C THR A 655 37.29 -10.28 -11.46
N ASN A 656 36.84 -9.09 -11.03
CA ASN A 656 35.51 -8.91 -10.45
C ASN A 656 34.38 -9.38 -11.38
N TYR A 657 34.52 -9.16 -12.69
CA TYR A 657 33.58 -9.69 -13.68
C TYR A 657 33.65 -11.22 -13.79
N ILE A 658 34.85 -11.81 -13.90
CA ILE A 658 35.04 -13.25 -14.06
C ILE A 658 34.57 -14.04 -12.84
N ASP A 659 34.75 -13.51 -11.62
CA ASP A 659 34.32 -14.18 -10.39
C ASP A 659 32.80 -14.37 -10.36
N ASN A 660 32.04 -13.48 -11.02
CA ASN A 660 30.58 -13.56 -11.15
C ASN A 660 30.12 -14.22 -12.47
N TYR A 661 30.94 -14.15 -13.52
CA TYR A 661 30.66 -14.73 -14.83
C TYR A 661 31.80 -15.68 -15.29
N PRO A 662 32.00 -16.82 -14.60
CA PRO A 662 33.18 -17.69 -14.76
C PRO A 662 33.28 -18.40 -16.12
N ASN A 663 32.24 -18.30 -16.94
CA ASN A 663 32.19 -18.89 -18.29
C ASN A 663 32.46 -17.86 -19.40
N SER A 664 32.78 -16.61 -19.08
CA SER A 664 33.00 -15.56 -20.10
C SER A 664 34.36 -15.70 -20.80
N ALA A 665 34.38 -16.34 -21.96
CA ALA A 665 35.60 -16.54 -22.76
C ALA A 665 36.31 -15.22 -23.12
N MET A 666 35.55 -14.21 -23.54
CA MET A 666 36.08 -12.90 -23.90
C MET A 666 36.74 -12.16 -22.73
N ALA A 667 36.19 -12.28 -21.52
CA ALA A 667 36.77 -11.65 -20.33
C ALA A 667 38.13 -12.26 -19.98
N PHE A 668 38.24 -13.59 -20.02
CA PHE A 668 39.53 -14.28 -19.85
C PHE A 668 40.54 -13.85 -20.91
N ASN A 669 40.14 -13.80 -22.19
CA ASN A 669 41.06 -13.36 -23.24
C ASN A 669 41.53 -11.91 -23.02
N ASN A 670 40.63 -11.00 -22.65
CA ASN A 670 40.99 -9.59 -22.47
C ASN A 670 41.84 -9.35 -21.21
N ARG A 671 41.61 -10.10 -20.13
CA ARG A 671 42.50 -10.09 -18.95
C ARG A 671 43.87 -10.71 -19.28
N GLY A 672 43.89 -11.79 -20.06
CA GLY A 672 45.12 -12.37 -20.60
C GLY A 672 45.93 -11.39 -21.44
N ALA A 673 45.28 -10.56 -22.25
CA ALA A 673 45.92 -9.47 -23.00
C ALA A 673 46.53 -8.41 -22.09
N CYS A 674 45.86 -8.07 -20.98
CA CYS A 674 46.41 -7.17 -19.96
C CYS A 674 47.67 -7.77 -19.31
N TYR A 675 47.65 -9.04 -18.91
CA TYR A 675 48.81 -9.74 -18.38
C TYR A 675 49.97 -9.82 -19.37
N TYR A 676 49.67 -10.07 -20.64
CA TYR A 676 50.66 -10.10 -21.71
C TYR A 676 51.35 -8.74 -21.87
N ARG A 677 50.60 -7.63 -21.89
CA ARG A 677 51.15 -6.26 -21.95
C ARG A 677 52.06 -5.94 -20.77
N LYS A 678 51.82 -6.55 -19.60
CA LYS A 678 52.66 -6.40 -18.40
C LYS A 678 53.89 -7.31 -18.38
N GLY A 679 54.03 -8.20 -19.37
CA GLY A 679 55.10 -9.21 -19.41
C GLY A 679 54.85 -10.44 -18.53
N TYR A 680 53.65 -10.58 -17.96
CA TYR A 680 53.25 -11.76 -17.17
C TYR A 680 52.76 -12.88 -18.11
N TYR A 681 53.64 -13.33 -19.00
CA TYR A 681 53.30 -14.22 -20.11
C TYR A 681 52.72 -15.57 -19.66
N GLN A 682 53.16 -16.10 -18.52
CA GLN A 682 52.61 -17.35 -17.98
C GLN A 682 51.14 -17.19 -17.55
N LYS A 683 50.80 -16.12 -16.81
CA LYS A 683 49.41 -15.79 -16.45
C LYS A 683 48.56 -15.51 -17.69
N ALA A 684 49.13 -14.83 -18.68
CA ALA A 684 48.43 -14.58 -19.95
C ALA A 684 48.05 -15.90 -20.65
N VAL A 685 48.98 -16.86 -20.75
CA VAL A 685 48.72 -18.19 -21.34
C VAL A 685 47.63 -18.96 -20.58
N GLU A 686 47.61 -18.87 -19.25
CA GLU A 686 46.58 -19.50 -18.41
C GLU A 686 45.18 -18.91 -18.70
N ASP A 687 45.08 -17.59 -18.76
CA ASP A 687 43.84 -16.89 -19.09
C ASP A 687 43.38 -17.17 -20.53
N TYR A 688 44.28 -17.14 -21.52
CA TYR A 688 43.92 -17.51 -22.90
C TYR A 688 43.49 -18.97 -23.02
N THR A 689 44.08 -19.87 -22.23
CA THR A 689 43.64 -21.28 -22.19
C THR A 689 42.23 -21.40 -21.62
N SER A 690 41.92 -20.64 -20.58
CA SER A 690 40.57 -20.55 -20.03
C SER A 690 39.58 -19.95 -21.05
N ALA A 691 39.99 -18.93 -21.81
CA ALA A 691 39.20 -18.37 -22.91
C ALA A 691 38.87 -19.41 -23.98
N ILE A 692 39.85 -20.18 -24.45
CA ILE A 692 39.65 -21.26 -25.44
C ILE A 692 38.73 -22.35 -24.87
N ARG A 693 38.93 -22.74 -23.60
CA ARG A 693 38.11 -23.78 -22.93
C ARG A 693 36.64 -23.36 -22.83
N ASN A 694 36.39 -22.09 -22.49
CA ASN A 694 35.06 -21.54 -22.29
C ASN A 694 34.40 -21.09 -23.62
N GLY A 695 35.20 -20.82 -24.66
CA GLY A 695 34.76 -20.31 -25.95
C GLY A 695 34.26 -21.36 -26.96
N LYS A 696 33.76 -22.52 -26.52
CA LYS A 696 33.34 -23.62 -27.43
C LYS A 696 32.25 -23.20 -28.44
N ASN A 697 31.46 -22.18 -28.08
CA ASN A 697 30.38 -21.63 -28.90
C ASN A 697 30.72 -20.25 -29.51
N GLU A 698 31.97 -19.78 -29.37
CA GLU A 698 32.41 -18.50 -29.92
C GLU A 698 32.57 -18.56 -31.45
N THR A 699 32.56 -17.39 -32.08
CA THR A 699 32.79 -17.29 -33.53
C THR A 699 34.19 -17.82 -33.87
N LYS A 700 34.36 -18.32 -35.11
CA LYS A 700 35.68 -18.75 -35.61
C LYS A 700 36.72 -17.63 -35.49
N GLU A 701 36.29 -16.38 -35.68
CA GLU A 701 37.11 -15.18 -35.53
C GLU A 701 37.62 -15.00 -34.09
N ASN A 702 36.72 -15.03 -33.10
CA ASN A 702 37.09 -14.91 -31.68
C ASN A 702 37.98 -16.07 -31.23
N LEU A 703 37.65 -17.32 -31.60
CA LEU A 703 38.49 -18.48 -31.33
C LEU A 703 39.88 -18.33 -31.96
N GLY A 704 39.94 -17.89 -33.22
CA GLY A 704 41.20 -17.62 -33.93
C GLY A 704 42.05 -16.57 -33.21
N MET A 705 41.42 -15.51 -32.70
CA MET A 705 42.08 -14.50 -31.87
C MET A 705 42.63 -15.10 -30.56
N PHE A 706 41.86 -15.92 -29.85
CA PHE A 706 42.29 -16.52 -28.58
C PHE A 706 43.51 -17.43 -28.77
N TYR A 707 43.51 -18.27 -29.81
CA TYR A 707 44.66 -19.10 -30.17
C TYR A 707 45.88 -18.24 -30.58
N ASN A 708 45.69 -17.17 -31.36
CA ASN A 708 46.78 -16.28 -31.73
C ASN A 708 47.43 -15.60 -30.51
N ASN A 709 46.59 -15.14 -29.57
CA ASN A 709 47.05 -14.49 -28.36
C ASN A 709 47.81 -15.46 -27.44
N ARG A 710 47.33 -16.71 -27.31
CA ARG A 710 48.05 -17.75 -26.57
C ARG A 710 49.36 -18.17 -27.24
N GLY A 711 49.37 -18.30 -28.56
CA GLY A 711 50.58 -18.55 -29.35
C GLY A 711 51.64 -17.46 -29.13
N SER A 712 51.20 -16.19 -29.04
CA SER A 712 52.06 -15.06 -28.67
C SER A 712 52.60 -15.21 -27.25
N GLY A 713 51.76 -15.55 -26.28
CA GLY A 713 52.21 -15.85 -24.91
C GLY A 713 53.27 -16.95 -24.85
N TYR A 714 53.07 -18.07 -25.56
CA TYR A 714 54.04 -19.16 -25.65
C TYR A 714 55.36 -18.73 -26.30
N TYR A 715 55.30 -17.90 -27.35
CA TYR A 715 56.49 -17.37 -28.02
C TYR A 715 57.40 -16.62 -27.05
N TYR A 716 56.84 -15.74 -26.22
CA TYR A 716 57.61 -14.97 -25.23
C TYR A 716 58.08 -15.80 -24.02
N LEU A 717 57.45 -16.96 -23.78
CA LEU A 717 57.94 -17.97 -22.83
C LEU A 717 59.00 -18.92 -23.43
N ASN A 718 59.44 -18.68 -24.67
CA ASN A 718 60.32 -19.57 -25.44
C ASN A 718 59.76 -20.99 -25.67
N LYS A 719 58.45 -21.18 -25.57
CA LYS A 719 57.75 -22.43 -25.89
C LYS A 719 57.40 -22.47 -27.37
N ARG A 720 58.43 -22.64 -28.21
CA ARG A 720 58.36 -22.44 -29.67
C ARG A 720 57.41 -23.43 -30.35
N VAL A 721 57.42 -24.69 -29.94
CA VAL A 721 56.56 -25.73 -30.54
C VAL A 721 55.09 -25.42 -30.29
N GLU A 722 54.74 -25.11 -29.05
CA GLU A 722 53.39 -24.77 -28.62
C GLU A 722 52.90 -23.48 -29.28
N ALA A 723 53.76 -22.47 -29.38
CA ALA A 723 53.46 -21.23 -30.10
C ALA A 723 53.09 -21.50 -31.56
N CYS A 724 53.88 -22.33 -32.25
CA CYS A 724 53.65 -22.66 -33.66
C CYS A 724 52.39 -23.49 -33.90
N LEU A 725 52.04 -24.39 -32.97
CA LEU A 725 50.78 -25.13 -33.01
C LEU A 725 49.57 -24.20 -32.87
N ASP A 726 49.63 -23.24 -31.94
CA ASP A 726 48.57 -22.26 -31.73
C ASP A 726 48.44 -21.27 -32.89
N TYR A 727 49.55 -20.80 -33.46
CA TYR A 727 49.52 -19.95 -34.67
C TYR A 727 48.93 -20.68 -35.87
N LYS A 728 49.26 -21.97 -36.05
CA LYS A 728 48.63 -22.80 -37.09
C LYS A 728 47.12 -22.88 -36.87
N ARG A 729 46.70 -23.19 -35.65
CA ARG A 729 45.27 -23.32 -35.32
C ARG A 729 44.51 -22.00 -35.53
N ALA A 730 45.11 -20.87 -35.16
CA ALA A 730 44.54 -19.54 -35.39
C ALA A 730 44.47 -19.19 -36.89
N ALA A 731 45.48 -19.56 -37.68
CA ALA A 731 45.49 -19.38 -39.13
C ALA A 731 44.41 -20.22 -39.83
N ASP A 732 44.22 -21.48 -39.41
CA ASP A 732 43.15 -22.36 -39.90
C ASP A 732 41.75 -21.81 -39.60
N LEU A 733 41.62 -20.99 -38.54
CA LEU A 733 40.40 -20.28 -38.16
C LEU A 733 40.24 -18.92 -38.87
N GLY A 734 41.18 -18.54 -39.74
CA GLY A 734 41.11 -17.31 -40.54
C GLY A 734 41.77 -16.07 -39.91
N ASN A 735 42.53 -16.21 -38.81
CA ASN A 735 43.22 -15.08 -38.20
C ASN A 735 44.43 -14.64 -39.06
N SER A 736 44.34 -13.44 -39.67
CA SER A 736 45.35 -12.93 -40.59
C SER A 736 46.72 -12.67 -39.94
N SER A 737 46.74 -12.19 -38.70
CA SER A 737 47.97 -11.97 -37.92
C SER A 737 48.72 -13.27 -37.67
N ALA A 738 48.00 -14.35 -37.36
CA ALA A 738 48.58 -15.66 -37.08
C ALA A 738 49.19 -16.34 -38.33
N ILE A 739 48.69 -16.05 -39.54
CA ILE A 739 49.23 -16.60 -40.79
C ILE A 739 50.71 -16.21 -40.96
N ASN A 740 51.06 -14.96 -40.66
CA ASN A 740 52.43 -14.49 -40.75
C ASN A 740 53.31 -15.10 -39.66
N SER A 741 52.81 -15.16 -38.41
CA SER A 741 53.52 -15.80 -37.30
C SER A 741 53.77 -17.29 -37.54
N TYR A 742 52.82 -18.01 -38.15
CA TYR A 742 52.97 -19.41 -38.52
C TYR A 742 53.95 -19.63 -39.68
N ARG A 743 54.04 -18.69 -40.64
CA ARG A 743 55.06 -18.78 -41.71
C ARG A 743 56.49 -18.72 -41.14
N ASN A 744 56.70 -17.95 -40.08
CA ASN A 744 57.98 -17.84 -39.39
C ASN A 744 58.30 -19.06 -38.48
N CYS A 745 57.36 -20.00 -38.35
CA CYS A 745 57.54 -21.27 -37.64
C CYS A 745 58.02 -22.41 -38.54
N LYS A 746 57.86 -22.26 -39.87
CA LYS A 746 58.42 -23.16 -40.88
C LYS A 746 59.84 -22.75 -41.17
#